data_AF-A0AAI8CN03-F1
#
_entry.id   AF-A0AAI8CN03-F1
#
_cell.length_a   1.000
_cell.length_b   1.000
_cell.length_c   1.000
_cell.angle_alpha   90.00
_cell.angle_beta   90.00
_cell.angle_gamma   90.00
#
_symmetry.space_group_name_H-M   'P 1'
#
loop_
_entity.id
_entity.type
_entity.pdbx_description
1 polymer ?
#
loop_
_entity_poly.entity_id
_entity_poly.type
_entity_poly.pdbx_seq_one_letter_code
_entity_poly.pdbx_strand_id
1 'polypeptide(L)'
;MSEKKRCLLSVAMIMKNEEHNLDRALGSIKPYVDEIIVVDTGSTDNSVEVAKKYTDKIYFHEWKDDFSEARNYSLQFPTCEWVLIYDADEEVKEDFAGIREFLENLPADVNTVYLPTLSYLDWDLKKTEIASTARIFRNGTVRYENIVHNQPIYKGKVVEAPFTIYHYGYIWTRKLRRKKYERTRNLIIRLLEEGKDMPSQERAYYLCQLYKTELIGGNKYELYPIVEEVMNIIQKDQKMPAIAFEVLFMHALDLNAKGFRHKSRELLKFLLKVEPKNPDPYYGLLAVEEAEKSYDKIIEYGEEFLKRIEYVEKNPQEFSWTITAIKYTPMAHTLLALAYLRKKDLKNFRRHFEKIFDRSKLTSGEVERLANAILKTVVEVDDEVFAEIVGELEALLAILKEFGVAINVIDIVERIVKLNLKFNVDLLRPFLKGHFGELLFERLKDGKDKLIEYIFGKNEEEWGQKIEQLGLEALIFFYENVPDDNVSKLRVLSKLRKSENQVIKGITHGLIADTYLAKANFKLALEYYKSAAEVLPEISRFIKPILDDLKTKLDPTVEGVFHELKRFYLENKELMMEVLKQFSKEELSKLYLISDTDFAKYVSAVNIWKADKKKSAELLESIMNKDEFPFLEHRYAKLFEDSSDQTDLAKAYEYHLKALKKNAALGDIALGIFKFDNFYPAENFGNKSDEIVWVGNISEKHSGLGVISPLRVWRKTEEYYYVQPFHIDEAISVYKERSKNYNLPVLEIKKEDILKVLSDVSFSDTKLLENDERYRNLLRSVAVELEINQVEDSRNVVSFEFVNISQDFSSLVKNFESGVLFYFVPEFGNHDDLVWHYPIFRFIRTKKQIESELKRLGVKTVKHYMLTGPLRAVIYEK
;
A
#
# COMPACT_ATOMS: atom_id res chain seq x y z
N MET A 1 -64.88 0.05 40.47
CA MET A 1 -64.66 0.40 39.05
C MET A 1 -63.18 0.26 38.80
N SER A 2 -62.73 -0.73 38.03
CA SER A 2 -61.32 -0.81 37.64
C SER A 2 -61.03 0.37 36.71
N GLU A 3 -60.09 1.23 37.07
CA GLU A 3 -59.57 2.26 36.17
C GLU A 3 -59.19 1.57 34.86
N LYS A 4 -59.82 1.98 33.75
CA LYS A 4 -59.41 1.54 32.42
C LYS A 4 -57.96 2.00 32.26
N LYS A 5 -57.02 1.06 32.25
CA LYS A 5 -55.60 1.31 31.97
C LYS A 5 -55.51 2.14 30.68
N ARG A 6 -54.95 3.35 30.76
CA ARG A 6 -54.76 4.25 29.61
C ARG A 6 -53.93 3.53 28.55
N CYS A 7 -54.44 3.46 27.31
CA CYS A 7 -53.69 2.96 26.16
C CYS A 7 -52.61 4.01 25.83
N LEU A 8 -51.38 3.78 26.26
CA LEU A 8 -50.32 4.78 26.18
C LEU A 8 -49.51 4.65 24.89
N LEU A 9 -49.04 3.44 24.58
CA LEU A 9 -48.10 3.21 23.49
C LEU A 9 -48.51 2.02 22.62
N SER A 10 -48.71 2.30 21.34
CA SER A 10 -48.89 1.32 20.26
C SER A 10 -47.57 1.10 19.53
N VAL A 11 -47.34 -0.11 19.03
CA VAL A 11 -46.31 -0.41 18.02
C VAL A 11 -46.98 -0.52 16.66
N ALA A 12 -46.41 0.11 15.64
CA ALA A 12 -46.76 -0.11 14.24
C ALA A 12 -45.56 -0.69 13.50
N MET A 13 -45.72 -1.89 12.95
CA MET A 13 -44.70 -2.64 12.22
C MET A 13 -45.21 -3.02 10.83
N ILE A 14 -44.37 -2.84 9.81
CA ILE A 14 -44.54 -3.49 8.51
C ILE A 14 -43.57 -4.66 8.41
N MET A 15 -44.00 -5.79 7.83
CA MET A 15 -43.12 -6.95 7.68
C MET A 15 -43.33 -7.68 6.35
N LYS A 16 -42.29 -8.43 5.95
CA LYS A 16 -42.34 -9.42 4.86
C LYS A 16 -41.20 -10.41 4.99
N ASN A 17 -41.51 -11.68 5.21
CA ASN A 17 -40.53 -12.77 5.32
C ASN A 17 -39.47 -12.55 6.41
N GLU A 18 -39.91 -12.36 7.64
CA GLU A 18 -39.09 -12.06 8.83
C GLU A 18 -39.22 -13.13 9.92
N GLU A 19 -39.54 -14.39 9.56
CA GLU A 19 -39.81 -15.48 10.54
C GLU A 19 -38.66 -15.72 11.53
N HIS A 20 -37.42 -15.40 11.15
CA HIS A 20 -36.22 -15.55 11.99
C HIS A 20 -35.98 -14.38 12.96
N ASN A 21 -36.53 -13.20 12.69
CA ASN A 21 -36.32 -12.01 13.52
C ASN A 21 -37.52 -11.69 14.40
N LEU A 22 -38.73 -12.01 13.93
CA LEU A 22 -39.98 -11.50 14.49
C LEU A 22 -40.22 -11.90 15.95
N ASP A 23 -39.84 -13.13 16.33
CA ASP A 23 -40.01 -13.63 17.71
C ASP A 23 -39.14 -12.83 18.70
N ARG A 24 -37.90 -12.52 18.30
CA ARG A 24 -36.98 -11.67 19.08
C ARG A 24 -37.51 -10.24 19.18
N ALA A 25 -37.90 -9.65 18.05
CA ALA A 25 -38.40 -8.27 18.01
C ALA A 25 -39.66 -8.10 18.86
N LEU A 26 -40.72 -8.87 18.58
CA LEU A 26 -42.00 -8.76 19.27
C LEU A 26 -41.90 -9.22 20.73
N GLY A 27 -41.11 -10.25 21.02
CA GLY A 27 -40.86 -10.70 22.40
C GLY A 27 -40.19 -9.63 23.26
N SER A 28 -39.22 -8.90 22.70
CA SER A 28 -38.50 -7.86 23.43
C SER A 28 -39.36 -6.62 23.74
N ILE A 29 -40.22 -6.20 22.80
CA ILE A 29 -41.02 -4.97 22.95
C ILE A 29 -42.34 -5.18 23.70
N LYS A 30 -42.89 -6.40 23.69
CA LYS A 30 -44.21 -6.74 24.28
C LYS A 30 -44.40 -6.25 25.73
N PRO A 31 -43.41 -6.32 26.64
CA PRO A 31 -43.59 -5.87 28.02
C PRO A 31 -43.84 -4.36 28.18
N TYR A 32 -43.47 -3.54 27.17
CA TYR A 32 -43.44 -2.09 27.29
C TYR A 32 -44.61 -1.37 26.60
N VAL A 33 -45.40 -2.10 25.80
CA VAL A 33 -46.42 -1.54 24.90
C VAL A 33 -47.80 -2.12 25.20
N ASP A 34 -48.85 -1.35 24.95
CA ASP A 34 -50.24 -1.77 25.20
C ASP A 34 -50.86 -2.45 23.97
N GLU A 35 -50.38 -2.10 22.77
CA GLU A 35 -50.92 -2.53 21.50
C GLU A 35 -49.79 -2.81 20.50
N ILE A 36 -49.92 -3.89 19.72
CA ILE A 36 -49.00 -4.22 18.63
C ILE A 36 -49.82 -4.38 17.36
N ILE A 37 -49.54 -3.54 16.36
CA ILE A 37 -50.09 -3.59 15.01
C ILE A 37 -49.02 -4.15 14.09
N VAL A 38 -49.37 -5.20 13.35
CA VAL A 38 -48.51 -5.79 12.32
C VAL A 38 -49.22 -5.72 10.98
N VAL A 39 -48.58 -5.10 9.98
CA VAL A 39 -49.02 -5.10 8.59
C VAL A 39 -48.10 -6.01 7.79
N ASP A 40 -48.65 -7.12 7.29
CA ASP A 40 -47.95 -8.03 6.39
C ASP A 40 -48.06 -7.57 4.94
N THR A 41 -46.92 -7.47 4.25
CA THR A 41 -46.84 -7.03 2.85
C THR A 41 -46.67 -8.18 1.85
N GLY A 42 -47.19 -9.35 2.21
CA GLY A 42 -47.18 -10.57 1.40
C GLY A 42 -46.04 -11.51 1.77
N SER A 43 -45.95 -11.90 3.05
CA SER A 43 -45.05 -12.97 3.49
C SER A 43 -45.47 -14.32 2.90
N THR A 44 -44.47 -15.14 2.60
CA THR A 44 -44.58 -16.50 2.08
C THR A 44 -44.00 -17.55 3.04
N ASP A 45 -43.39 -17.10 4.13
CA ASP A 45 -42.83 -17.93 5.21
C ASP A 45 -43.76 -17.92 6.44
N ASN A 46 -43.28 -18.37 7.61
CA ASN A 46 -44.10 -18.45 8.82
C ASN A 46 -44.25 -17.13 9.58
N SER A 47 -43.88 -15.98 9.01
CA SER A 47 -43.91 -14.67 9.71
C SER A 47 -45.27 -14.35 10.32
N VAL A 48 -46.36 -14.57 9.59
CA VAL A 48 -47.72 -14.30 10.07
C VAL A 48 -48.09 -15.18 11.27
N GLU A 49 -47.68 -16.46 11.24
CA GLU A 49 -47.94 -17.38 12.35
C GLU A 49 -47.12 -17.04 13.60
N VAL A 50 -45.90 -16.52 13.43
CA VAL A 50 -45.10 -16.00 14.54
C VAL A 50 -45.75 -14.73 15.13
N ALA A 51 -46.21 -13.80 14.29
CA ALA A 51 -46.89 -12.56 14.73
C ALA A 51 -48.14 -12.85 15.58
N LYS A 52 -48.93 -13.87 15.20
CA LYS A 52 -50.16 -14.29 15.90
C LYS A 52 -49.94 -14.68 17.35
N LYS A 53 -48.72 -15.05 17.73
CA LYS A 53 -48.36 -15.34 19.13
C LYS A 53 -48.38 -14.08 20.01
N TYR A 54 -48.20 -12.89 19.42
CA TYR A 54 -48.01 -11.63 20.14
C TYR A 54 -49.20 -10.66 20.00
N THR A 55 -49.96 -10.76 18.91
CA THR A 55 -51.11 -9.88 18.63
C THR A 55 -52.13 -10.55 17.70
N ASP A 56 -53.40 -10.18 17.88
CA ASP A 56 -54.52 -10.48 16.98
C ASP A 56 -54.71 -9.39 15.91
N LYS A 57 -54.05 -8.23 16.05
CA LYS A 57 -54.15 -7.08 15.15
C LYS A 57 -53.15 -7.17 13.99
N ILE A 58 -53.38 -8.17 13.14
CA ILE A 58 -52.60 -8.41 11.92
C ILE A 58 -53.43 -8.00 10.72
N TYR A 59 -52.88 -7.10 9.91
CA TYR A 59 -53.51 -6.58 8.69
C TYR A 59 -52.66 -6.96 7.48
N PHE A 60 -53.29 -6.99 6.31
CA PHE A 60 -52.64 -7.36 5.06
C PHE A 60 -52.70 -6.20 4.09
N HIS A 61 -51.56 -5.92 3.46
CA HIS A 61 -51.45 -4.83 2.51
C HIS A 61 -50.51 -5.23 1.38
N GLU A 62 -51.03 -5.36 0.15
CA GLU A 62 -50.21 -5.80 -0.98
C GLU A 62 -49.01 -4.87 -1.19
N TRP A 63 -47.82 -5.45 -1.41
CA TRP A 63 -46.61 -4.67 -1.69
C TRP A 63 -46.72 -3.95 -3.04
N LYS A 64 -46.82 -2.62 -3.02
CA LYS A 64 -46.95 -1.76 -4.20
C LYS A 64 -45.68 -1.00 -4.57
N ASP A 65 -44.51 -1.57 -4.27
CA ASP A 65 -43.22 -0.93 -4.57
C ASP A 65 -43.00 0.43 -3.86
N ASP A 66 -43.73 0.70 -2.76
CA ASP A 66 -43.67 1.94 -1.97
C ASP A 66 -43.66 1.63 -0.45
N PHE A 67 -42.54 1.94 0.21
CA PHE A 67 -42.41 1.76 1.68
C PHE A 67 -43.25 2.76 2.47
N SER A 68 -43.43 4.00 1.99
CA SER A 68 -44.24 5.02 2.65
C SER A 68 -45.71 4.63 2.65
N GLU A 69 -46.21 4.09 1.55
CA GLU A 69 -47.61 3.68 1.45
C GLU A 69 -47.94 2.55 2.43
N ALA A 70 -47.09 1.52 2.54
CA ALA A 70 -47.24 0.48 3.55
C ALA A 70 -47.15 1.01 4.99
N ARG A 71 -46.19 1.91 5.30
CA ARG A 71 -46.09 2.53 6.64
C ARG A 71 -47.31 3.39 6.96
N ASN A 72 -47.78 4.20 6.01
CA ASN A 72 -48.97 5.02 6.18
C ASN A 72 -50.24 4.19 6.38
N TYR A 73 -50.33 3.03 5.72
CA TYR A 73 -51.41 2.08 5.99
C TYR A 73 -51.34 1.54 7.43
N SER A 74 -50.15 1.15 7.90
CA SER A 74 -49.96 0.68 9.29
C SER A 74 -50.33 1.72 10.35
N LEU A 75 -50.17 3.00 10.05
CA LEU A 75 -50.48 4.13 10.93
C LEU A 75 -51.99 4.39 11.11
N GLN A 76 -52.87 3.71 10.37
CA GLN A 76 -54.33 3.88 10.49
C GLN A 76 -54.94 3.09 11.66
N PHE A 77 -54.23 2.09 12.17
CA PHE A 77 -54.74 1.14 13.16
C PHE A 77 -54.39 1.42 14.63
N PRO A 78 -53.24 2.07 14.97
CA PRO A 78 -52.91 2.41 16.34
C PRO A 78 -54.03 3.18 17.05
N THR A 79 -54.36 2.77 18.27
CA THR A 79 -55.42 3.40 19.09
C THR A 79 -54.91 4.07 20.35
N CYS A 80 -53.65 3.84 20.74
CA CYS A 80 -53.05 4.53 21.87
C CYS A 80 -52.64 5.97 21.53
N GLU A 81 -52.24 6.72 22.56
CA GLU A 81 -51.80 8.11 22.44
C GLU A 81 -50.51 8.28 21.64
N TRP A 82 -49.57 7.35 21.82
CA TRP A 82 -48.28 7.34 21.14
C TRP A 82 -48.18 6.11 20.22
N VAL A 83 -47.49 6.27 19.11
CA VAL A 83 -47.13 5.19 18.19
C VAL A 83 -45.61 5.12 18.04
N LEU A 84 -45.04 3.93 18.29
CA LEU A 84 -43.66 3.58 17.99
C LEU A 84 -43.60 2.88 16.63
N ILE A 85 -42.78 3.43 15.72
CA ILE A 85 -42.42 2.74 14.47
C ILE A 85 -41.29 1.77 14.77
N TYR A 86 -41.55 0.48 14.57
CA TYR A 86 -40.66 -0.60 14.96
C TYR A 86 -40.51 -1.60 13.82
N ASP A 87 -39.28 -1.90 13.43
CA ASP A 87 -38.97 -2.82 12.34
C ASP A 87 -38.75 -4.25 12.87
N ALA A 88 -39.04 -5.26 12.04
CA ALA A 88 -39.02 -6.66 12.45
C ALA A 88 -37.62 -7.20 12.78
N ASP A 89 -36.55 -6.52 12.37
CA ASP A 89 -35.15 -6.84 12.64
C ASP A 89 -34.54 -6.03 13.81
N GLU A 90 -35.37 -5.32 14.58
CA GLU A 90 -35.01 -4.54 15.76
C GLU A 90 -35.25 -5.34 17.07
N GLU A 91 -34.64 -4.90 18.18
CA GLU A 91 -34.82 -5.43 19.54
C GLU A 91 -34.63 -4.30 20.56
N VAL A 92 -35.36 -4.36 21.67
CA VAL A 92 -35.14 -3.48 22.83
C VAL A 92 -34.61 -4.30 24.01
N LYS A 93 -33.86 -3.69 24.92
CA LYS A 93 -33.31 -4.36 26.11
C LYS A 93 -33.82 -3.72 27.39
N GLU A 94 -33.22 -4.08 28.52
CA GLU A 94 -33.58 -3.57 29.85
C GLU A 94 -33.51 -2.04 29.95
N ASP A 95 -32.66 -1.40 29.14
CA ASP A 95 -32.57 0.06 29.06
C ASP A 95 -33.87 0.71 28.59
N PHE A 96 -34.76 -0.02 27.92
CA PHE A 96 -36.06 0.47 27.45
C PHE A 96 -37.15 0.52 28.54
N ALA A 97 -36.89 0.01 29.75
CA ALA A 97 -37.91 -0.14 30.80
C ALA A 97 -38.57 1.18 31.25
N GLY A 98 -37.85 2.30 31.14
CA GLY A 98 -38.34 3.63 31.53
C GLY A 98 -39.24 4.33 30.50
N ILE A 99 -39.46 3.74 29.32
CA ILE A 99 -40.15 4.44 28.21
C ILE A 99 -41.55 4.92 28.56
N ARG A 100 -42.30 4.12 29.35
CA ARG A 100 -43.70 4.44 29.68
C ARG A 100 -43.79 5.66 30.60
N GLU A 101 -43.02 5.64 31.67
CA GLU A 101 -42.93 6.77 32.60
C GLU A 101 -42.43 8.04 31.89
N PHE A 102 -41.47 7.89 30.98
CA PHE A 102 -41.01 9.01 30.15
C PHE A 102 -42.15 9.61 29.33
N LEU A 103 -42.89 8.79 28.57
CA LEU A 103 -43.98 9.26 27.71
C LEU A 103 -45.17 9.86 28.50
N GLU A 104 -45.48 9.32 29.68
CA GLU A 104 -46.54 9.84 30.56
C GLU A 104 -46.22 11.24 31.10
N ASN A 105 -44.93 11.54 31.32
CA ASN A 105 -44.46 12.82 31.85
C ASN A 105 -44.12 13.85 30.76
N LEU A 106 -44.24 13.50 29.48
CA LEU A 106 -43.98 14.45 28.40
C LEU A 106 -45.02 15.57 28.36
N PRO A 107 -44.59 16.83 28.20
CA PRO A 107 -45.50 17.95 27.98
C PRO A 107 -46.45 17.72 26.79
N ALA A 108 -47.65 18.31 26.87
CA ALA A 108 -48.68 18.15 25.84
C ALA A 108 -48.27 18.72 24.45
N ASP A 109 -47.31 19.65 24.41
CA ASP A 109 -46.80 20.27 23.18
C ASP A 109 -45.70 19.44 22.47
N VAL A 110 -45.17 18.40 23.13
CA VAL A 110 -44.22 17.44 22.54
C VAL A 110 -44.99 16.42 21.71
N ASN A 111 -44.59 16.26 20.44
CA ASN A 111 -45.25 15.36 19.49
C ASN A 111 -44.34 14.25 18.96
N THR A 112 -43.02 14.35 19.15
CA THR A 112 -42.06 13.41 18.55
C THR A 112 -40.92 13.12 19.50
N VAL A 113 -40.56 11.84 19.62
CA VAL A 113 -39.42 11.37 20.40
C VAL A 113 -38.41 10.70 19.48
N TYR A 114 -37.17 11.16 19.60
CA TYR A 114 -36.01 10.57 18.96
C TYR A 114 -35.39 9.50 19.86
N LEU A 115 -35.08 8.35 19.28
CA LEU A 115 -34.45 7.24 19.97
C LEU A 115 -33.11 6.88 19.30
N PRO A 116 -32.05 6.62 20.08
CA PRO A 116 -30.81 6.07 19.55
C PRO A 116 -31.06 4.65 18.98
N THR A 117 -30.68 4.44 17.72
CA THR A 117 -30.68 3.13 17.08
C THR A 117 -29.24 2.65 16.93
N LEU A 118 -28.85 1.59 17.64
CA LEU A 118 -27.57 0.92 17.53
C LEU A 118 -27.66 -0.19 16.48
N SER A 119 -27.06 0.04 15.32
CA SER A 119 -27.03 -0.88 14.18
C SER A 119 -25.78 -1.75 14.19
N TYR A 120 -25.95 -3.07 14.17
CA TYR A 120 -24.85 -4.03 14.01
C TYR A 120 -24.48 -4.20 12.53
N LEU A 121 -23.22 -3.94 12.19
CA LEU A 121 -22.73 -3.92 10.80
C LEU A 121 -22.13 -5.24 10.34
N ASP A 122 -21.88 -6.17 11.26
CA ASP A 122 -21.29 -7.48 10.98
C ASP A 122 -21.79 -8.55 11.97
N TRP A 123 -21.61 -9.82 11.61
CA TRP A 123 -22.14 -10.96 12.37
C TRP A 123 -21.48 -11.14 13.74
N ASP A 124 -20.28 -10.57 13.95
CA ASP A 124 -19.55 -10.65 15.21
C ASP A 124 -20.06 -9.66 16.27
N LEU A 125 -21.01 -8.80 15.91
CA LEU A 125 -21.62 -7.76 16.76
C LEU A 125 -20.62 -6.75 17.33
N LYS A 126 -19.40 -6.67 16.80
CA LYS A 126 -18.35 -5.75 17.28
C LYS A 126 -18.37 -4.41 16.58
N LYS A 127 -18.80 -4.38 15.32
CA LYS A 127 -18.94 -3.14 14.54
C LYS A 127 -20.35 -2.62 14.66
N THR A 128 -20.48 -1.42 15.22
CA THR A 128 -21.76 -0.77 15.47
C THR A 128 -21.78 0.66 14.98
N GLU A 129 -22.94 1.13 14.55
CA GLU A 129 -23.22 2.54 14.26
C GLU A 129 -24.44 2.98 15.06
N ILE A 130 -24.40 4.18 15.66
CA ILE A 130 -25.53 4.73 16.41
C ILE A 130 -26.07 5.95 15.68
N ALA A 131 -27.35 5.94 15.37
CA ALA A 131 -28.07 7.07 14.81
C ALA A 131 -29.34 7.34 15.61
N SER A 132 -29.54 8.59 16.03
CA SER A 132 -30.79 9.01 16.67
C SER A 132 -31.80 9.40 15.60
N THR A 133 -32.95 8.73 15.57
CA THR A 133 -33.99 8.97 14.56
C THR A 133 -35.35 9.16 15.22
N ALA A 134 -36.25 9.86 14.54
CA ALA A 134 -37.64 10.01 14.98
C ALA A 134 -38.34 8.64 14.95
N ARG A 135 -38.73 8.12 16.12
CA ARG A 135 -39.29 6.77 16.26
C ARG A 135 -40.67 6.74 16.90
N ILE A 136 -40.93 7.63 17.86
CA ILE A 136 -42.22 7.69 18.55
C ILE A 136 -42.92 9.00 18.21
N PHE A 137 -44.19 8.91 17.86
CA PHE A 137 -45.01 10.04 17.46
C PHE A 137 -46.32 10.04 18.22
N ARG A 138 -46.90 11.22 18.46
CA ARG A 138 -48.31 11.27 18.85
C ARG A 138 -49.14 10.68 17.72
N ASN A 139 -50.14 9.89 18.09
CA ASN A 139 -50.97 9.23 17.11
C ASN A 139 -51.68 10.27 16.22
N GLY A 140 -51.66 10.03 14.90
CA GLY A 140 -52.22 10.94 13.90
C GLY A 140 -51.36 12.16 13.54
N THR A 141 -50.14 12.34 14.11
CA THR A 141 -49.29 13.51 13.80
C THR A 141 -48.15 13.24 12.84
N VAL A 142 -48.03 12.02 12.31
CA VAL A 142 -46.94 11.60 11.41
C VAL A 142 -47.49 10.99 10.11
N ARG A 143 -46.81 11.27 9.01
CA ARG A 143 -47.02 10.64 7.70
C ARG A 143 -45.66 10.39 7.06
N TYR A 144 -45.47 9.23 6.42
CA TYR A 144 -44.25 8.93 5.67
C TYR A 144 -44.35 9.39 4.21
N GLU A 145 -43.25 9.94 3.70
CA GLU A 145 -43.08 10.33 2.29
C GLU A 145 -41.80 9.74 1.69
N ASN A 146 -41.75 9.69 0.34
CA ASN A 146 -40.75 9.04 -0.52
C ASN A 146 -40.88 7.50 -0.60
N ILE A 147 -40.74 6.94 -1.81
CA ILE A 147 -40.95 5.50 -2.05
C ILE A 147 -39.82 4.61 -1.49
N VAL A 148 -38.61 5.18 -1.38
CA VAL A 148 -37.40 4.57 -0.80
C VAL A 148 -36.76 5.54 0.17
N HIS A 149 -36.08 5.02 1.20
CA HIS A 149 -35.53 5.84 2.31
C HIS A 149 -36.58 6.80 2.88
N ASN A 150 -37.79 6.27 3.08
CA ASN A 150 -38.98 7.01 3.47
C ASN A 150 -38.79 7.78 4.78
N GLN A 151 -39.18 9.05 4.76
CA GLN A 151 -38.97 9.98 5.87
C GLN A 151 -40.30 10.27 6.59
N PRO A 152 -40.32 10.27 7.93
CA PRO A 152 -41.48 10.72 8.69
C PRO A 152 -41.60 12.25 8.59
N ILE A 153 -42.76 12.71 8.14
CA ILE A 153 -43.18 14.10 8.15
C ILE A 153 -44.07 14.30 9.37
N TYR A 154 -43.65 15.17 10.28
CA TYR A 154 -44.34 15.44 11.53
C TYR A 154 -44.29 16.94 11.86
N LYS A 155 -45.16 17.39 12.77
CA LYS A 155 -45.23 18.77 13.25
C LYS A 155 -45.31 18.81 14.77
N GLY A 156 -44.60 19.74 15.39
CA GLY A 156 -44.61 19.95 16.85
C GLY A 156 -43.22 19.88 17.47
N LYS A 157 -43.16 19.94 18.80
CA LYS A 157 -41.90 19.93 19.55
C LYS A 157 -41.32 18.51 19.60
N VAL A 158 -40.00 18.42 19.43
CA VAL A 158 -39.23 17.19 19.43
C VAL A 158 -38.43 17.08 20.72
N VAL A 159 -38.30 15.87 21.25
CA VAL A 159 -37.39 15.55 22.37
C VAL A 159 -36.57 14.31 22.05
N GLU A 160 -35.40 14.18 22.63
CA GLU A 160 -34.59 12.96 22.58
C GLU A 160 -34.80 12.15 23.86
N ALA A 161 -34.74 10.82 23.76
CA ALA A 161 -34.80 9.94 24.90
C ALA A 161 -33.68 8.90 24.86
N PRO A 162 -33.06 8.56 26.00
CA PRO A 162 -31.89 7.68 26.06
C PRO A 162 -32.26 6.19 26.03
N PHE A 163 -33.25 5.79 25.22
CA PHE A 163 -33.71 4.41 25.13
C PHE A 163 -33.27 3.79 23.80
N THR A 164 -32.42 2.76 23.86
CA THR A 164 -31.76 2.23 22.67
C THR A 164 -32.60 1.18 21.96
N ILE A 165 -32.67 1.29 20.63
CA ILE A 165 -33.14 0.22 19.74
C ILE A 165 -31.92 -0.48 19.14
N TYR A 166 -31.82 -1.79 19.29
CA TYR A 166 -30.76 -2.61 18.72
C TYR A 166 -31.22 -3.16 17.37
N HIS A 167 -30.56 -2.76 16.29
CA HIS A 167 -30.95 -3.06 14.92
C HIS A 167 -29.97 -4.05 14.26
N TYR A 168 -30.50 -5.18 13.78
CA TYR A 168 -29.72 -6.27 13.17
C TYR A 168 -29.84 -6.30 11.65
N GLY A 169 -30.61 -5.37 11.08
CA GLY A 169 -30.96 -5.32 9.68
C GLY A 169 -29.83 -5.00 8.71
N TYR A 170 -28.58 -4.82 9.17
CA TYR A 170 -27.38 -4.62 8.35
C TYR A 170 -26.42 -5.83 8.32
N ILE A 171 -26.72 -6.90 9.05
CA ILE A 171 -25.94 -8.16 9.02
C ILE A 171 -26.31 -8.95 7.77
N TRP A 172 -25.72 -8.59 6.63
CA TRP A 172 -26.07 -9.20 5.34
C TRP A 172 -25.07 -10.23 4.84
N THR A 173 -25.58 -11.38 4.40
CA THR A 173 -24.85 -12.22 3.45
C THR A 173 -24.64 -11.45 2.14
N ARG A 174 -23.58 -11.79 1.38
CA ARG A 174 -23.31 -11.17 0.07
C ARG A 174 -24.52 -11.23 -0.88
N LYS A 175 -25.24 -12.36 -0.86
CA LYS A 175 -26.45 -12.59 -1.66
C LYS A 175 -27.60 -11.64 -1.25
N LEU A 176 -27.84 -11.49 0.05
CA LEU A 176 -28.89 -10.61 0.56
C LEU A 176 -28.57 -9.13 0.30
N ARG A 177 -27.31 -8.72 0.50
CA ARG A 177 -26.82 -7.37 0.18
C ARG A 177 -27.08 -7.03 -1.29
N ARG A 178 -26.73 -7.93 -2.21
CA ARG A 178 -26.97 -7.74 -3.65
C ARG A 178 -28.47 -7.62 -3.97
N LYS A 179 -29.31 -8.49 -3.40
CA LYS A 179 -30.77 -8.42 -3.60
C LYS A 179 -31.38 -7.12 -3.09
N LYS A 180 -30.97 -6.64 -1.90
CA LYS A 180 -31.43 -5.35 -1.35
C LYS A 180 -30.97 -4.18 -2.22
N TYR A 181 -29.71 -4.20 -2.67
CA TYR A 181 -29.16 -3.21 -3.60
C TYR A 181 -29.94 -3.16 -4.93
N GLU A 182 -30.09 -4.29 -5.62
CA GLU A 182 -30.79 -4.36 -6.91
C GLU A 182 -32.25 -3.90 -6.80
N ARG A 183 -32.95 -4.28 -5.72
CA ARG A 183 -34.32 -3.81 -5.46
C ARG A 183 -34.38 -2.28 -5.34
N THR A 184 -33.60 -1.70 -4.43
CA THR A 184 -33.63 -0.25 -4.18
C THR A 184 -33.23 0.53 -5.43
N ARG A 185 -32.15 0.09 -6.11
CA ARG A 185 -31.68 0.69 -7.36
C ARG A 185 -32.77 0.72 -8.42
N ASN A 186 -33.40 -0.41 -8.70
CA ASN A 186 -34.37 -0.53 -9.79
C ASN A 186 -35.65 0.28 -9.51
N LEU A 187 -36.06 0.42 -8.25
CA LEU A 187 -37.18 1.28 -7.86
C LEU A 187 -36.89 2.75 -8.15
N ILE A 188 -35.70 3.23 -7.77
CA ILE A 188 -35.30 4.62 -8.01
C ILE A 188 -35.20 4.92 -9.51
N ILE A 189 -34.58 4.03 -10.29
CA ILE A 189 -34.44 4.21 -11.74
C ILE A 189 -35.81 4.27 -12.41
N ARG A 190 -36.70 3.30 -12.11
CA ARG A 190 -38.06 3.29 -12.66
C ARG A 190 -38.79 4.59 -12.36
N LEU A 191 -38.70 5.08 -11.12
CA LEU A 191 -39.33 6.34 -10.73
C LEU A 191 -38.77 7.55 -11.50
N LEU A 192 -37.45 7.62 -11.68
CA LEU A 192 -36.80 8.69 -12.44
C LEU A 192 -37.12 8.66 -13.94
N GLU A 193 -37.39 7.47 -14.50
CA GLU A 193 -37.77 7.25 -15.91
C GLU A 193 -39.26 7.56 -16.16
N GLU A 194 -40.16 7.11 -15.27
CA GLU A 194 -41.61 7.31 -15.37
C GLU A 194 -42.02 8.73 -14.97
N GLY A 195 -41.34 9.34 -13.99
CA GLY A 195 -41.62 10.66 -13.44
C GLY A 195 -41.08 11.82 -14.26
N LYS A 196 -41.48 11.94 -15.55
CA LYS A 196 -41.03 13.04 -16.42
C LYS A 196 -41.47 14.44 -15.95
N ASP A 197 -42.61 14.52 -15.27
CA ASP A 197 -43.17 15.76 -14.71
C ASP A 197 -42.86 15.94 -13.21
N MET A 198 -41.94 15.13 -12.66
CA MET A 198 -41.55 15.20 -11.25
C MET A 198 -40.97 16.59 -10.91
N PRO A 199 -41.36 17.21 -9.79
CA PRO A 199 -40.77 18.47 -9.33
C PRO A 199 -39.24 18.36 -9.24
N SER A 200 -38.53 19.39 -9.73
CA SER A 200 -37.06 19.41 -9.78
C SER A 200 -36.38 19.00 -8.46
N GLN A 201 -36.90 19.49 -7.32
CA GLN A 201 -36.34 19.22 -6.00
C GLN A 201 -36.53 17.76 -5.56
N GLU A 202 -37.66 17.15 -5.94
CA GLU A 202 -37.94 15.74 -5.71
C GLU A 202 -37.05 14.87 -6.61
N ARG A 203 -36.88 15.27 -7.87
CA ARG A 203 -35.98 14.61 -8.81
C ARG A 203 -34.53 14.61 -8.31
N ALA A 204 -34.04 15.76 -7.84
CA ALA A 204 -32.71 15.88 -7.27
C ALA A 204 -32.53 15.01 -6.01
N TYR A 205 -33.56 14.87 -5.18
CA TYR A 205 -33.54 13.96 -4.03
C TYR A 205 -33.33 12.50 -4.48
N TYR A 206 -34.12 12.00 -5.45
CA TYR A 206 -33.98 10.63 -5.92
C TYR A 206 -32.67 10.37 -6.68
N LEU A 207 -32.15 11.34 -7.43
CA LEU A 207 -30.82 11.27 -8.03
C LEU A 207 -29.73 11.12 -6.95
N CYS A 208 -29.82 11.89 -5.86
CA CYS A 208 -28.88 11.75 -4.74
C CYS A 208 -29.00 10.37 -4.04
N GLN A 209 -30.21 9.83 -3.92
CA GLN A 209 -30.41 8.47 -3.39
C GLN A 209 -29.85 7.40 -4.33
N LEU A 210 -29.99 7.59 -5.64
CA LEU A 210 -29.38 6.71 -6.64
C LEU A 210 -27.86 6.75 -6.51
N TYR A 211 -27.26 7.94 -6.42
CA TYR A 211 -25.82 8.10 -6.20
C TYR A 211 -25.32 7.29 -5.00
N LYS A 212 -25.97 7.46 -3.84
CA LYS A 212 -25.59 6.74 -2.61
C LYS A 212 -25.76 5.23 -2.76
N THR A 213 -26.81 4.79 -3.46
CA THR A 213 -27.07 3.37 -3.74
C THR A 213 -25.98 2.78 -4.63
N GLU A 214 -25.60 3.46 -5.71
CA GLU A 214 -24.54 3.02 -6.64
C GLU A 214 -23.17 2.94 -5.98
N LEU A 215 -22.86 3.88 -5.09
CA LEU A 215 -21.62 3.88 -4.30
C LEU A 215 -21.47 2.59 -3.47
N ILE A 216 -22.57 2.07 -2.91
CA ILE A 216 -22.61 0.83 -2.13
C ILE A 216 -22.52 -0.41 -3.04
N GLY A 217 -23.12 -0.35 -4.23
CA GLY A 217 -23.18 -1.46 -5.19
C GLY A 217 -21.86 -1.78 -5.89
N GLY A 218 -20.90 -0.87 -5.87
CA GLY A 218 -19.62 -1.03 -6.56
C GLY A 218 -19.72 -0.90 -8.09
N ASN A 219 -20.87 -0.46 -8.61
CA ASN A 219 -21.03 -0.12 -10.03
C ASN A 219 -20.35 1.24 -10.29
N LYS A 220 -19.18 1.18 -10.91
CA LYS A 220 -18.21 2.28 -10.89
C LYS A 220 -18.50 3.45 -11.85
N TYR A 221 -19.54 3.41 -12.69
CA TYR A 221 -19.54 4.26 -13.89
C TYR A 221 -20.86 4.99 -14.25
N GLU A 222 -21.80 5.18 -13.31
CA GLU A 222 -22.98 6.06 -13.53
C GLU A 222 -23.05 7.29 -12.59
N LEU A 223 -22.05 7.52 -11.72
CA LEU A 223 -22.10 8.57 -10.71
C LEU A 223 -21.99 10.01 -11.26
N TYR A 224 -21.21 10.22 -12.32
CA TYR A 224 -20.98 11.56 -12.89
C TYR A 224 -22.23 12.14 -13.57
N PRO A 225 -22.93 11.40 -14.44
CA PRO A 225 -24.20 11.87 -15.00
C PRO A 225 -25.21 12.25 -13.92
N ILE A 226 -25.29 11.47 -12.84
CA ILE A 226 -26.17 11.75 -11.70
C ILE A 226 -25.79 13.08 -11.04
N VAL A 227 -24.50 13.31 -10.76
CA VAL A 227 -24.02 14.55 -10.16
C VAL A 227 -24.23 15.75 -11.08
N GLU A 228 -23.98 15.60 -12.37
CA GLU A 228 -24.19 16.65 -13.37
C GLU A 228 -25.66 17.07 -13.43
N GLU A 229 -26.58 16.10 -13.45
CA GLU A 229 -28.01 16.37 -13.45
C GLU A 229 -28.45 17.07 -12.14
N VAL A 230 -27.94 16.64 -10.99
CA VAL A 230 -28.16 17.31 -9.70
C VAL A 230 -27.64 18.75 -9.75
N MET A 231 -26.44 19.00 -10.27
CA MET A 231 -25.87 20.34 -10.39
C MET A 231 -26.68 21.22 -11.33
N ASN A 232 -27.15 20.69 -12.46
CA ASN A 232 -28.02 21.41 -13.40
C ASN A 232 -29.34 21.83 -12.74
N ILE A 233 -29.95 20.96 -11.94
CA ILE A 233 -31.14 21.28 -11.15
C ILE A 233 -30.85 22.39 -10.14
N ILE A 234 -29.74 22.29 -9.39
CA ILE A 234 -29.35 23.29 -8.39
C ILE A 234 -29.11 24.66 -9.04
N GLN A 235 -28.42 24.70 -10.18
CA GLN A 235 -28.15 25.93 -10.92
C GLN A 235 -29.42 26.55 -11.49
N LYS A 236 -30.34 25.74 -12.02
CA LYS A 236 -31.61 26.21 -12.59
C LYS A 236 -32.55 26.75 -11.50
N ASP A 237 -32.71 26.02 -10.41
CA ASP A 237 -33.67 26.34 -9.36
C ASP A 237 -33.11 27.34 -8.33
N GLN A 238 -31.80 27.61 -8.34
CA GLN A 238 -31.08 28.39 -7.32
C GLN A 238 -31.34 27.88 -5.90
N LYS A 239 -31.59 26.58 -5.77
CA LYS A 239 -31.96 25.92 -4.51
C LYS A 239 -31.31 24.54 -4.43
N MET A 240 -30.58 24.32 -3.35
CA MET A 240 -29.87 23.06 -3.09
C MET A 240 -30.66 22.19 -2.10
N PRO A 241 -31.08 20.98 -2.50
CA PRO A 241 -31.61 20.00 -1.56
C PRO A 241 -30.56 19.62 -0.51
N ALA A 242 -30.96 19.41 0.75
CA ALA A 242 -30.03 19.10 1.84
C ALA A 242 -29.14 17.87 1.55
N ILE A 243 -29.73 16.81 0.99
CA ILE A 243 -29.00 15.59 0.60
C ILE A 243 -27.98 15.82 -0.51
N ALA A 244 -28.20 16.82 -1.38
CA ALA A 244 -27.29 17.11 -2.48
C ALA A 244 -25.95 17.65 -1.98
N PHE A 245 -25.93 18.39 -0.87
CA PHE A 245 -24.67 18.86 -0.27
C PHE A 245 -23.77 17.69 0.13
N GLU A 246 -24.34 16.68 0.82
CA GLU A 246 -23.62 15.48 1.25
C GLU A 246 -23.06 14.72 0.03
N VAL A 247 -23.88 14.52 -1.01
CA VAL A 247 -23.49 13.83 -2.24
C VAL A 247 -22.38 14.56 -2.99
N LEU A 248 -22.50 15.88 -3.14
CA LEU A 248 -21.48 16.69 -3.80
C LEU A 248 -20.16 16.71 -3.01
N PHE A 249 -20.23 16.74 -1.68
CA PHE A 249 -19.03 16.62 -0.83
C PHE A 249 -18.36 15.25 -1.00
N MET A 250 -19.13 14.15 -0.94
CA MET A 250 -18.60 12.80 -1.18
C MET A 250 -18.00 12.66 -2.58
N HIS A 251 -18.65 13.23 -3.59
CA HIS A 251 -18.13 13.24 -4.96
C HIS A 251 -16.83 14.04 -5.06
N ALA A 252 -16.70 15.16 -4.36
CA ALA A 252 -15.45 15.91 -4.32
C ALA A 252 -14.29 15.11 -3.72
N LEU A 253 -14.54 14.31 -2.68
CA LEU A 253 -13.53 13.41 -2.11
C LEU A 253 -13.14 12.30 -3.10
N ASP A 254 -14.12 11.72 -3.82
CA ASP A 254 -13.88 10.72 -4.87
C ASP A 254 -13.05 11.30 -6.03
N LEU A 255 -13.36 12.52 -6.47
CA LEU A 255 -12.56 13.26 -7.46
C LEU A 255 -11.11 13.42 -7.00
N ASN A 256 -10.89 13.82 -5.74
CA ASN A 256 -9.53 13.96 -5.19
C ASN A 256 -8.79 12.63 -5.16
N ALA A 257 -9.44 11.55 -4.70
CA ALA A 257 -8.86 10.21 -4.65
C ALA A 257 -8.46 9.69 -6.05
N LYS A 258 -9.21 10.07 -7.10
CA LYS A 258 -8.92 9.78 -8.51
C LYS A 258 -7.91 10.73 -9.16
N GLY A 259 -7.43 11.75 -8.44
CA GLY A 259 -6.45 12.71 -8.93
C GLY A 259 -7.03 13.93 -9.65
N PHE A 260 -8.36 14.08 -9.74
CA PHE A 260 -9.04 15.25 -10.30
C PHE A 260 -9.09 16.40 -9.29
N ARG A 261 -7.92 16.82 -8.81
CA ARG A 261 -7.75 17.78 -7.70
C ARG A 261 -8.34 19.15 -8.00
N HIS A 262 -8.21 19.62 -9.24
CA HIS A 262 -8.79 20.90 -9.67
C HIS A 262 -10.33 20.90 -9.55
N LYS A 263 -10.99 19.92 -10.19
CA LYS A 263 -12.45 19.76 -10.14
C LYS A 263 -12.96 19.56 -8.71
N SER A 264 -12.25 18.75 -7.92
CA SER A 264 -12.55 18.57 -6.49
C SER A 264 -12.53 19.91 -5.75
N ARG A 265 -11.46 20.70 -5.92
CA ARG A 265 -11.30 22.02 -5.29
C ARG A 265 -12.39 23.00 -5.71
N GLU A 266 -12.75 23.03 -6.99
CA GLU A 266 -13.84 23.89 -7.48
C GLU A 266 -15.17 23.54 -6.83
N LEU A 267 -15.50 22.25 -6.78
CA LEU A 267 -16.72 21.77 -6.15
C LEU A 267 -16.75 22.09 -4.64
N LEU A 268 -15.66 21.87 -3.92
CA LEU A 268 -15.56 22.19 -2.50
C LEU A 268 -15.68 23.70 -2.23
N LYS A 269 -15.06 24.54 -3.07
CA LYS A 269 -15.21 26.00 -3.00
C LYS A 269 -16.63 26.46 -3.31
N PHE A 270 -17.32 25.77 -4.23
CA PHE A 270 -18.74 26.00 -4.46
C PHE A 270 -19.56 25.67 -3.20
N LEU A 271 -19.34 24.51 -2.58
CA LEU A 271 -20.03 24.12 -1.34
C LEU A 271 -19.76 25.10 -0.18
N LEU A 272 -18.53 25.62 -0.05
CA LEU A 272 -18.21 26.67 0.93
C LEU A 272 -18.97 27.98 0.68
N LYS A 273 -19.24 28.34 -0.56
CA LYS A 273 -20.05 29.53 -0.86
C LYS A 273 -21.50 29.34 -0.46
N VAL A 274 -22.00 28.10 -0.58
CA VAL A 274 -23.39 27.76 -0.24
C VAL A 274 -23.59 27.68 1.27
N GLU A 275 -22.71 26.97 1.99
CA GLU A 275 -22.75 26.92 3.46
C GLU A 275 -21.36 27.16 4.06
N PRO A 276 -20.99 28.42 4.35
CA PRO A 276 -19.67 28.78 4.88
C PRO A 276 -19.41 28.27 6.30
N LYS A 277 -20.45 27.93 7.07
CA LYS A 277 -20.28 27.43 8.44
C LYS A 277 -20.01 25.93 8.48
N ASN A 278 -20.23 25.20 7.37
CA ASN A 278 -20.09 23.75 7.35
C ASN A 278 -18.60 23.33 7.35
N PRO A 279 -18.17 22.41 8.23
CA PRO A 279 -16.79 21.93 8.28
C PRO A 279 -16.43 20.99 7.11
N ASP A 280 -17.38 20.26 6.52
CA ASP A 280 -17.08 19.20 5.54
C ASP A 280 -16.24 19.69 4.35
N PRO A 281 -16.59 20.82 3.68
CA PRO A 281 -15.79 21.30 2.57
C PRO A 281 -14.36 21.72 2.95
N TYR A 282 -14.14 22.20 4.18
CA TYR A 282 -12.80 22.52 4.69
C TYR A 282 -11.94 21.26 4.83
N TYR A 283 -12.52 20.16 5.33
CA TYR A 283 -11.81 18.87 5.36
C TYR A 283 -11.52 18.35 3.94
N GLY A 284 -12.46 18.50 3.00
CA GLY A 284 -12.21 18.13 1.62
C GLY A 284 -11.05 18.93 1.01
N LEU A 285 -10.98 20.23 1.27
CA LEU A 285 -9.86 21.08 0.82
C LEU A 285 -8.56 20.67 1.50
N LEU A 286 -8.57 20.41 2.81
CA LEU A 286 -7.42 19.88 3.53
C LEU A 286 -6.86 18.61 2.86
N ALA A 287 -7.74 17.67 2.47
CA ALA A 287 -7.34 16.43 1.77
C ALA A 287 -6.78 16.68 0.35
N VAL A 288 -7.25 17.71 -0.36
CA VAL A 288 -6.68 18.11 -1.66
C VAL A 288 -5.26 18.66 -1.48
N GLU A 289 -5.06 19.50 -0.48
CA GLU A 289 -3.77 20.17 -0.23
C GLU A 289 -2.73 19.20 0.36
N GLU A 290 -3.16 18.20 1.14
CA GLU A 290 -2.34 17.06 1.52
C GLU A 290 -1.79 16.34 0.28
N ALA A 291 -2.67 16.01 -0.67
CA ALA A 291 -2.28 15.32 -1.89
C ALA A 291 -1.32 16.13 -2.78
N GLU A 292 -1.36 17.46 -2.69
CA GLU A 292 -0.44 18.38 -3.37
C GLU A 292 0.80 18.75 -2.54
N LYS A 293 0.87 18.33 -1.27
CA LYS A 293 1.92 18.67 -0.30
C LYS A 293 2.06 20.18 -0.06
N SER A 294 0.95 20.90 -0.08
CA SER A 294 0.90 22.36 0.12
C SER A 294 0.73 22.70 1.60
N TYR A 295 1.83 22.68 2.37
CA TYR A 295 1.80 22.76 3.83
C TYR A 295 1.15 24.04 4.39
N ASP A 296 1.31 25.19 3.73
CA ASP A 296 0.65 26.43 4.14
C ASP A 296 -0.87 26.34 4.04
N LYS A 297 -1.36 25.72 2.97
CA LYS A 297 -2.78 25.50 2.72
C LYS A 297 -3.37 24.42 3.64
N ILE A 298 -2.58 23.38 3.97
CA ILE A 298 -2.95 22.38 4.98
C ILE A 298 -3.22 23.05 6.33
N ILE A 299 -2.35 23.98 6.74
CA ILE A 299 -2.55 24.74 7.98
C ILE A 299 -3.80 25.63 7.88
N GLU A 300 -3.94 26.39 6.79
CA GLU A 300 -5.09 27.28 6.55
C GLU A 300 -6.43 26.54 6.69
N TYR A 301 -6.64 25.47 5.91
CA TYR A 301 -7.91 24.76 5.91
C TYR A 301 -8.09 23.82 7.10
N GLY A 302 -7.00 23.27 7.65
CA GLY A 302 -7.06 22.41 8.82
C GLY A 302 -7.50 23.16 10.08
N GLU A 303 -6.94 24.35 10.34
CA GLU A 303 -7.37 25.20 11.46
C GLU A 303 -8.83 25.63 11.31
N GLU A 304 -9.22 26.04 10.10
CA GLU A 304 -10.59 26.47 9.84
C GLU A 304 -11.57 25.30 9.97
N PHE A 305 -11.21 24.10 9.51
CA PHE A 305 -11.98 22.88 9.75
C PHE A 305 -12.22 22.64 11.26
N LEU A 306 -11.17 22.64 12.08
CA LEU A 306 -11.29 22.40 13.53
C LEU A 306 -12.15 23.46 14.22
N LYS A 307 -11.99 24.73 13.83
CA LYS A 307 -12.83 25.83 14.31
C LYS A 307 -14.30 25.65 13.94
N ARG A 308 -14.60 25.13 12.74
CA ARG A 308 -15.98 24.80 12.33
C ARG A 308 -16.54 23.59 13.07
N ILE A 309 -15.72 22.59 13.40
CA ILE A 309 -16.13 21.49 14.28
C ILE A 309 -16.56 22.02 15.65
N GLU A 310 -15.74 22.86 16.30
CA GLU A 310 -16.11 23.47 17.58
C GLU A 310 -17.40 24.31 17.50
N TYR A 311 -17.65 24.96 16.36
CA TYR A 311 -18.87 25.71 16.13
C TYR A 311 -20.10 24.79 16.01
N VAL A 312 -19.98 23.70 15.25
CA VAL A 312 -21.03 22.68 15.09
C VAL A 312 -21.37 22.07 16.44
N GLU A 313 -20.39 21.69 17.25
CA GLU A 313 -20.61 21.09 18.56
C GLU A 313 -21.38 22.02 19.52
N LYS A 314 -21.20 23.35 19.39
CA LYS A 314 -21.91 24.35 20.21
C LYS A 314 -23.28 24.74 19.64
N ASN A 315 -23.50 24.57 18.34
CA ASN A 315 -24.70 25.02 17.65
C ASN A 315 -25.29 23.94 16.71
N PRO A 316 -25.51 22.69 17.18
CA PRO A 316 -25.96 21.60 16.32
C PRO A 316 -27.30 21.91 15.62
N GLN A 317 -28.18 22.69 16.27
CA GLN A 317 -29.47 23.11 15.74
C GLN A 317 -29.40 24.00 14.48
N GLU A 318 -28.25 24.61 14.19
CA GLU A 318 -28.08 25.43 12.98
C GLU A 318 -27.83 24.59 11.72
N PHE A 319 -27.55 23.30 11.89
CA PHE A 319 -27.22 22.40 10.79
C PHE A 319 -28.39 21.47 10.54
N SER A 320 -28.98 21.53 9.35
CA SER A 320 -30.11 20.69 8.96
C SER A 320 -29.70 19.36 8.31
N TRP A 321 -28.39 19.09 8.18
CA TRP A 321 -27.86 17.85 7.59
C TRP A 321 -26.63 17.32 8.32
N THR A 322 -26.32 16.05 8.07
CA THR A 322 -25.24 15.31 8.72
C THR A 322 -23.88 15.92 8.39
N ILE A 323 -23.11 16.24 9.43
CA ILE A 323 -21.70 16.60 9.30
C ILE A 323 -20.87 15.34 9.16
N THR A 324 -20.41 15.06 7.95
CA THR A 324 -19.75 13.79 7.62
C THR A 324 -18.30 13.74 8.08
N ALA A 325 -17.62 14.89 8.10
CA ALA A 325 -16.19 14.98 8.34
C ALA A 325 -15.80 14.99 9.82
N ILE A 326 -16.74 15.06 10.77
CA ILE A 326 -16.45 15.11 12.21
C ILE A 326 -15.60 13.92 12.68
N LYS A 327 -15.82 12.73 12.10
CA LYS A 327 -15.02 11.52 12.38
C LYS A 327 -13.55 11.63 11.93
N TYR A 328 -13.23 12.56 11.05
CA TYR A 328 -11.87 12.79 10.57
C TYR A 328 -11.10 13.84 11.39
N THR A 329 -11.65 14.30 12.52
CA THR A 329 -10.96 15.22 13.44
C THR A 329 -9.57 14.74 13.86
N PRO A 330 -9.35 13.45 14.23
CA PRO A 330 -8.00 12.93 14.51
C PRO A 330 -7.06 13.00 13.30
N MET A 331 -7.57 12.76 12.09
CA MET A 331 -6.79 12.88 10.86
C MET A 331 -6.42 14.34 10.59
N ALA A 332 -7.33 15.28 10.77
CA ALA A 332 -7.03 16.70 10.61
C ALA A 332 -5.95 17.18 11.60
N HIS A 333 -6.02 16.76 12.86
CA HIS A 333 -4.94 16.99 13.83
C HIS A 333 -3.61 16.38 13.38
N THR A 334 -3.64 15.17 12.84
CA THR A 334 -2.45 14.50 12.30
C THR A 334 -1.85 15.33 11.17
N LEU A 335 -2.62 15.71 10.14
CA LEU A 335 -2.14 16.50 9.00
C LEU A 335 -1.59 17.86 9.43
N LEU A 336 -2.24 18.55 10.37
CA LEU A 336 -1.74 19.79 10.95
C LEU A 336 -0.43 19.59 11.70
N ALA A 337 -0.33 18.56 12.54
CA ALA A 337 0.91 18.23 13.23
C ALA A 337 2.04 18.00 12.23
N LEU A 338 1.81 17.21 11.17
CA LEU A 338 2.81 16.94 10.14
C LEU A 338 3.21 18.20 9.37
N ALA A 339 2.26 19.06 9.01
CA ALA A 339 2.56 20.33 8.34
C ALA A 339 3.39 21.27 9.21
N TYR A 340 3.03 21.44 10.49
CA TYR A 340 3.81 22.25 11.43
C TYR A 340 5.20 21.66 11.69
N LEU A 341 5.32 20.35 11.77
CA LEU A 341 6.60 19.65 11.91
C LEU A 341 7.51 19.94 10.71
N ARG A 342 6.98 19.87 9.48
CA ARG A 342 7.71 20.22 8.24
C ARG A 342 8.12 21.69 8.20
N LYS A 343 7.34 22.57 8.79
CA LYS A 343 7.66 24.00 8.93
C LYS A 343 8.55 24.32 10.13
N LYS A 344 9.00 23.32 10.89
CA LYS A 344 9.80 23.46 12.12
C LYS A 344 9.11 24.28 13.23
N ASP A 345 7.77 24.34 13.22
CA ASP A 345 6.98 24.96 14.28
C ASP A 345 6.59 23.89 15.32
N LEU A 346 7.52 23.61 16.22
CA LEU A 346 7.37 22.54 17.21
C LEU A 346 6.30 22.85 18.26
N LYS A 347 6.00 24.12 18.52
CA LYS A 347 4.96 24.51 19.47
C LYS A 347 3.59 24.07 18.96
N ASN A 348 3.28 24.38 17.70
CA ASN A 348 2.01 23.98 17.11
C ASN A 348 1.98 22.49 16.78
N PHE A 349 3.09 21.88 16.37
CA PHE A 349 3.19 20.42 16.24
C PHE A 349 2.71 19.71 17.51
N ARG A 350 3.26 20.05 18.68
CA ARG A 350 2.88 19.46 19.98
C ARG A 350 1.41 19.66 20.30
N ARG A 351 0.90 20.89 20.09
CA ARG A 351 -0.51 21.25 20.29
C ARG A 351 -1.47 20.32 19.55
N HIS A 352 -1.16 19.96 18.30
CA HIS A 352 -2.01 19.04 17.53
C HIS A 352 -1.71 17.58 17.85
N PHE A 353 -0.45 17.22 18.06
CA PHE A 353 -0.03 15.85 18.38
C PHE A 353 -0.76 15.28 19.61
N GLU A 354 -0.86 16.07 20.68
CA GLU A 354 -1.58 15.68 21.91
C GLU A 354 -3.06 15.37 21.68
N LYS A 355 -3.68 15.95 20.64
CA LYS A 355 -5.10 15.78 20.31
C LYS A 355 -5.39 14.64 19.33
N ILE A 356 -4.37 14.00 18.76
CA ILE A 356 -4.55 12.92 17.77
C ILE A 356 -5.20 11.70 18.42
N PHE A 357 -4.72 11.30 19.60
CA PHE A 357 -5.08 10.04 20.23
C PHE A 357 -6.02 10.21 21.44
N ASP A 358 -7.13 10.93 21.25
CA ASP A 358 -8.23 10.91 22.22
C ASP A 358 -8.73 9.47 22.39
N ARG A 359 -8.44 8.89 23.56
CA ARG A 359 -8.53 7.46 23.85
C ARG A 359 -9.95 6.92 23.83
N SER A 360 -10.96 7.78 23.87
CA SER A 360 -12.36 7.38 23.97
C SER A 360 -13.00 6.96 22.64
N LYS A 361 -12.36 7.22 21.50
CA LYS A 361 -13.03 7.17 20.17
C LYS A 361 -12.32 6.40 19.06
N LEU A 362 -11.10 5.89 19.27
CA LEU A 362 -10.30 5.27 18.20
C LEU A 362 -10.21 3.75 18.33
N THR A 363 -10.29 3.07 17.19
CA THR A 363 -9.98 1.63 17.06
C THR A 363 -8.48 1.40 16.87
N SER A 364 -7.99 0.19 17.15
CA SER A 364 -6.58 -0.17 16.93
C SER A 364 -6.12 0.04 15.49
N GLY A 365 -6.98 -0.26 14.50
CA GLY A 365 -6.67 -0.04 13.09
C GLY A 365 -6.60 1.44 12.68
N GLU A 366 -7.34 2.33 13.34
CA GLU A 366 -7.22 3.77 13.13
C GLU A 366 -5.92 4.30 13.75
N VAL A 367 -5.59 3.87 14.97
CA VAL A 367 -4.33 4.22 15.63
C VAL A 367 -3.13 3.81 14.78
N GLU A 368 -3.13 2.60 14.23
CA GLU A 368 -2.08 2.11 13.32
C GLU A 368 -1.94 3.00 12.08
N ARG A 369 -3.04 3.39 11.45
CA ARG A 369 -3.02 4.25 10.25
C ARG A 369 -2.44 5.63 10.55
N LEU A 370 -2.87 6.25 11.64
CA LEU A 370 -2.39 7.58 12.05
C LEU A 370 -0.91 7.54 12.43
N ALA A 371 -0.48 6.53 13.19
CA ALA A 371 0.91 6.36 13.59
C ALA A 371 1.84 6.14 12.39
N ASN A 372 1.44 5.33 11.41
CA ASN A 372 2.23 5.15 10.18
C ASN A 372 2.45 6.47 9.44
N ALA A 373 1.43 7.32 9.33
CA ALA A 373 1.56 8.64 8.70
C ALA A 373 2.53 9.56 9.46
N ILE A 374 2.51 9.50 10.80
CA ILE A 374 3.44 10.25 11.66
C ILE A 374 4.87 9.74 11.48
N LEU A 375 5.10 8.44 11.66
CA LEU A 375 6.44 7.83 11.61
C LEU A 375 7.11 8.07 10.26
N LYS A 376 6.38 7.92 9.15
CA LYS A 376 6.91 8.21 7.81
C LYS A 376 7.42 9.64 7.69
N THR A 377 6.67 10.60 8.22
CA THR A 377 7.06 12.02 8.19
C THR A 377 8.27 12.28 9.09
N VAL A 378 8.26 11.69 10.29
CA VAL A 378 9.32 11.85 11.30
C VAL A 378 10.65 11.27 10.80
N VAL A 379 10.67 10.18 10.03
CA VAL A 379 11.92 9.66 9.45
C VAL A 379 12.55 10.67 8.48
N GLU A 380 11.74 11.50 7.81
CA GLU A 380 12.19 12.44 6.78
C GLU A 380 12.55 13.85 7.30
N VAL A 381 12.35 14.18 8.60
CA VAL A 381 12.72 15.52 9.12
C VAL A 381 14.22 15.65 9.37
N ASP A 382 14.73 16.87 9.41
CA ASP A 382 16.14 17.14 9.74
C ASP A 382 16.54 16.59 11.13
N ASP A 383 17.84 16.30 11.31
CA ASP A 383 18.38 15.69 12.54
C ASP A 383 18.13 16.54 13.80
N GLU A 384 18.20 17.88 13.69
CA GLU A 384 17.87 18.82 14.78
C GLU A 384 16.40 18.67 15.23
N VAL A 385 15.48 18.67 14.25
CA VAL A 385 14.04 18.55 14.52
C VAL A 385 13.72 17.19 15.13
N PHE A 386 14.32 16.11 14.62
CA PHE A 386 14.13 14.77 15.14
C PHE A 386 14.56 14.66 16.62
N ALA A 387 15.70 15.25 16.98
CA ALA A 387 16.20 15.25 18.35
C ALA A 387 15.24 15.97 19.32
N GLU A 388 14.56 17.03 18.88
CA GLU A 388 13.60 17.78 19.70
C GLU A 388 12.24 17.10 19.91
N ILE A 389 11.90 16.09 19.09
CA ILE A 389 10.60 15.40 19.14
C ILE A 389 10.66 13.98 19.72
N VAL A 390 11.78 13.61 20.35
CA VAL A 390 11.97 12.28 20.94
C VAL A 390 10.92 11.96 21.99
N GLY A 391 10.51 12.93 22.80
CA GLY A 391 9.47 12.73 23.81
C GLY A 391 8.11 12.38 23.20
N GLU A 392 7.76 13.00 22.08
CA GLU A 392 6.52 12.70 21.33
C GLU A 392 6.59 11.32 20.67
N LEU A 393 7.78 10.89 20.22
CA LEU A 393 8.00 9.51 19.75
C LEU A 393 7.82 8.48 20.86
N GLU A 394 8.36 8.72 22.06
CA GLU A 394 8.13 7.86 23.22
C GLU A 394 6.64 7.79 23.58
N ALA A 395 5.94 8.92 23.57
CA ALA A 395 4.50 8.99 23.80
C ALA A 395 3.72 8.18 22.74
N LEU A 396 4.09 8.29 21.46
CA LEU A 396 3.49 7.51 20.38
C LEU A 396 3.68 6.01 20.61
N LEU A 397 4.90 5.55 20.89
CA LEU A 397 5.16 4.12 21.13
C LEU A 397 4.43 3.58 22.35
N ALA A 398 4.27 4.37 23.41
CA ALA A 398 3.47 4.00 24.57
C ALA A 398 1.99 3.79 24.21
N ILE A 399 1.42 4.68 23.39
CA ILE A 399 0.05 4.54 22.87
C ILE A 399 -0.06 3.28 22.00
N LEU A 400 0.86 3.08 21.06
CA LEU A 400 0.85 1.90 20.20
C LEU A 400 0.89 0.59 20.98
N LYS A 401 1.70 0.55 22.05
CA LYS A 401 1.77 -0.58 22.98
C LYS A 401 0.44 -0.83 23.68
N GLU A 402 -0.24 0.22 24.15
CA GLU A 402 -1.55 0.14 24.81
C GLU A 402 -2.63 -0.45 23.87
N PHE A 403 -2.62 -0.05 22.60
CA PHE A 403 -3.54 -0.56 21.57
C PHE A 403 -3.13 -1.91 20.95
N GLY A 404 -2.00 -2.48 21.37
CA GLY A 404 -1.49 -3.75 20.81
C GLY A 404 -1.15 -3.68 19.33
N VAL A 405 -0.84 -2.49 18.81
CA VAL A 405 -0.51 -2.26 17.39
C VAL A 405 0.93 -2.68 17.14
N ALA A 406 1.17 -3.45 16.08
CA ALA A 406 2.51 -3.79 15.63
C ALA A 406 2.91 -2.87 14.46
N ILE A 407 4.03 -2.18 14.58
CA ILE A 407 4.57 -1.30 13.55
C ILE A 407 6.08 -1.49 13.43
N ASN A 408 6.64 -1.26 12.25
CA ASN A 408 8.08 -1.26 12.05
C ASN A 408 8.67 0.06 12.58
N VAL A 409 9.59 -0.03 13.53
CA VAL A 409 10.26 1.12 14.16
C VAL A 409 11.76 1.19 13.84
N ILE A 410 12.27 0.33 12.95
CA ILE A 410 13.71 0.18 12.70
C ILE A 410 14.34 1.51 12.24
N ASP A 411 13.69 2.27 11.36
CA ASP A 411 14.24 3.54 10.87
C ASP A 411 14.26 4.62 11.97
N ILE A 412 13.34 4.56 12.94
CA ILE A 412 13.38 5.43 14.13
C ILE A 412 14.56 5.03 15.02
N VAL A 413 14.74 3.73 15.27
CA VAL A 413 15.86 3.21 16.07
C VAL A 413 17.20 3.61 15.44
N GLU A 414 17.32 3.47 14.13
CA GLU A 414 18.52 3.89 13.39
C GLU A 414 18.85 5.36 13.64
N ARG A 415 17.86 6.25 13.57
CA ARG A 415 18.07 7.69 13.81
C ARG A 415 18.44 7.99 15.25
N ILE A 416 17.80 7.32 16.22
CA ILE A 416 18.12 7.43 17.65
C ILE A 416 19.59 7.06 17.89
N VAL A 417 20.04 5.94 17.32
CA VAL A 417 21.43 5.46 17.44
C VAL A 417 22.40 6.41 16.75
N LYS A 418 22.12 6.81 15.50
CA LYS A 418 22.97 7.74 14.72
C LYS A 418 23.21 9.05 15.47
N LEU A 419 22.17 9.59 16.10
CA LEU A 419 22.23 10.88 16.79
C LEU A 419 22.60 10.76 18.27
N ASN A 420 22.85 9.54 18.77
CA ASN A 420 23.17 9.25 20.16
C ASN A 420 22.16 9.89 21.14
N LEU A 421 20.87 9.76 20.83
CA LEU A 421 19.79 10.39 21.59
C LEU A 421 19.39 9.53 22.79
N LYS A 422 19.08 10.20 23.91
CA LYS A 422 18.51 9.52 25.08
C LYS A 422 17.09 9.05 24.77
N PHE A 423 16.86 7.75 24.82
CA PHE A 423 15.57 7.13 24.50
C PHE A 423 15.23 6.00 25.49
N ASN A 424 13.96 5.87 25.87
CA ASN A 424 13.48 4.77 26.68
C ASN A 424 13.35 3.48 25.85
N VAL A 425 14.44 2.71 25.80
CA VAL A 425 14.56 1.47 25.01
C VAL A 425 13.47 0.44 25.35
N ASP A 426 12.95 0.41 26.58
CA ASP A 426 11.90 -0.53 26.98
C ASP A 426 10.58 -0.34 26.19
N LEU A 427 10.35 0.84 25.61
CA LEU A 427 9.22 1.10 24.72
C LEU A 427 9.35 0.39 23.36
N LEU A 428 10.57 0.07 22.91
CA LEU A 428 10.81 -0.59 21.63
C LEU A 428 10.51 -2.09 21.65
N ARG A 429 10.54 -2.71 22.83
CA ARG A 429 10.42 -4.17 23.00
C ARG A 429 9.22 -4.82 22.29
N PRO A 430 8.00 -4.25 22.30
CA PRO A 430 6.85 -4.85 21.59
C PRO A 430 6.99 -4.86 20.06
N PHE A 431 7.83 -3.97 19.53
CA PHE A 431 7.98 -3.70 18.10
C PHE A 431 9.22 -4.39 17.51
N LEU A 432 10.23 -4.68 18.32
CA LEU A 432 11.42 -5.44 17.94
C LEU A 432 11.19 -6.94 18.09
N LYS A 433 10.73 -7.59 17.02
CA LYS A 433 10.42 -9.03 16.99
C LYS A 433 11.50 -9.83 16.26
N GLY A 434 11.55 -11.13 16.53
CA GLY A 434 12.49 -12.06 15.90
C GLY A 434 13.91 -11.96 16.49
N HIS A 435 14.79 -12.83 16.00
CA HIS A 435 16.17 -12.97 16.51
C HIS A 435 16.94 -11.64 16.41
N PHE A 436 16.92 -10.99 15.24
CA PHE A 436 17.57 -9.69 15.04
C PHE A 436 16.99 -8.60 15.96
N GLY A 437 15.66 -8.52 16.10
CA GLY A 437 15.00 -7.54 16.95
C GLY A 437 15.35 -7.70 18.44
N GLU A 438 15.43 -8.94 18.92
CA GLU A 438 15.87 -9.22 20.30
C GLU A 438 17.31 -8.75 20.54
N LEU A 439 18.22 -9.08 19.62
CA LEU A 439 19.63 -8.67 19.74
C LEU A 439 19.79 -7.15 19.64
N LEU A 440 19.03 -6.49 18.77
CA LEU A 440 19.00 -5.03 18.69
C LEU A 440 18.51 -4.41 20.00
N PHE A 441 17.45 -4.95 20.60
CA PHE A 441 16.98 -4.50 21.91
C PHE A 441 18.06 -4.66 23.01
N GLU A 442 18.76 -5.79 23.03
CA GLU A 442 19.86 -6.01 23.97
C GLU A 442 21.03 -5.05 23.74
N ARG A 443 21.46 -4.86 22.48
CA ARG A 443 22.54 -3.93 22.09
C ARG A 443 22.25 -2.51 22.57
N LEU A 444 21.01 -2.06 22.40
CA LEU A 444 20.55 -0.74 22.84
C LEU A 444 20.57 -0.58 24.36
N LYS A 445 20.47 -1.68 25.13
CA LYS A 445 20.52 -1.67 26.60
C LYS A 445 21.93 -1.73 27.17
N ASP A 446 22.73 -2.69 26.69
CA ASP A 446 24.00 -3.04 27.33
C ASP A 446 25.23 -2.48 26.61
N GLY A 447 25.07 -1.96 25.39
CA GLY A 447 26.17 -1.39 24.66
C GLY A 447 27.15 -2.43 24.08
N LYS A 448 26.84 -3.74 24.10
CA LYS A 448 27.74 -4.81 23.65
C LYS A 448 27.45 -5.27 22.23
N ASP A 449 28.49 -5.49 21.43
CA ASP A 449 28.39 -6.07 20.09
C ASP A 449 27.63 -7.41 20.11
N LYS A 450 26.75 -7.63 19.13
CA LYS A 450 25.88 -8.82 19.03
C LYS A 450 26.10 -9.63 17.75
N LEU A 451 27.17 -9.38 17.00
CA LEU A 451 27.44 -10.05 15.72
C LEU A 451 27.60 -11.55 15.87
N ILE A 452 28.31 -11.98 16.91
CA ILE A 452 28.53 -13.41 17.20
C ILE A 452 27.21 -14.07 17.55
N GLU A 453 26.39 -13.45 18.40
CA GLU A 453 25.08 -13.97 18.79
C GLU A 453 24.11 -14.02 17.61
N TYR A 454 24.20 -13.07 16.69
CA TYR A 454 23.38 -13.06 15.47
C TYR A 454 23.70 -14.25 14.57
N ILE A 455 24.99 -14.51 14.32
CA ILE A 455 25.42 -15.56 13.38
C ILE A 455 25.32 -16.95 14.01
N PHE A 456 25.74 -17.08 15.27
CA PHE A 456 26.01 -18.37 15.91
C PHE A 456 25.01 -18.78 17.00
N GLY A 457 24.19 -17.86 17.50
CA GLY A 457 23.26 -18.11 18.61
C GLY A 457 23.76 -17.55 19.95
N LYS A 458 22.98 -17.69 21.02
CA LYS A 458 23.18 -16.95 22.28
C LYS A 458 24.27 -17.52 23.19
N ASN A 459 24.74 -18.73 22.94
CA ASN A 459 25.70 -19.41 23.81
C ASN A 459 26.65 -20.33 23.04
N GLU A 460 27.75 -20.72 23.70
CA GLU A 460 28.81 -21.56 23.13
C GLU A 460 28.35 -22.96 22.68
N GLU A 461 27.21 -23.45 23.16
CA GLU A 461 26.65 -24.72 22.70
C GLU A 461 26.01 -24.59 21.32
N GLU A 462 25.20 -23.55 21.14
CA GLU A 462 24.62 -23.18 19.85
C GLU A 462 25.70 -22.87 18.82
N TRP A 463 26.80 -22.20 19.23
CA TRP A 463 27.88 -21.82 18.34
C TRP A 463 28.50 -23.01 17.59
N GLY A 464 28.79 -24.09 18.32
CA GLY A 464 29.36 -25.31 17.72
C GLY A 464 28.41 -25.95 16.70
N GLN A 465 27.13 -26.10 17.07
CA GLN A 465 26.12 -26.68 16.18
C GLN A 465 25.93 -25.82 14.92
N LYS A 466 25.95 -24.50 15.09
CA LYS A 466 25.77 -23.56 13.98
C LYS A 466 26.98 -23.56 13.04
N ILE A 467 28.20 -23.69 13.55
CA ILE A 467 29.39 -23.87 12.72
C ILE A 467 29.30 -25.17 11.90
N GLU A 468 28.85 -26.28 12.49
CA GLU A 468 28.66 -27.53 11.73
C GLU A 468 27.61 -27.38 10.62
N GLN A 469 26.54 -26.61 10.86
CA GLN A 469 25.52 -26.32 9.87
C GLN A 469 26.02 -25.39 8.75
N LEU A 470 26.72 -24.31 9.11
CA LEU A 470 27.13 -23.25 8.18
C LEU A 470 28.42 -23.59 7.42
N GLY A 471 29.22 -24.53 7.93
CA GLY A 471 30.41 -25.04 7.24
C GLY A 471 31.71 -24.39 7.68
N LEU A 472 32.74 -24.59 6.85
CA LEU A 472 34.11 -24.17 7.11
C LEU A 472 34.23 -22.64 7.21
N GLU A 473 33.49 -21.94 6.39
CA GLU A 473 33.51 -20.48 6.28
C GLU A 473 33.13 -19.83 7.61
N ALA A 474 32.13 -20.41 8.27
CA ALA A 474 31.68 -19.99 9.59
C ALA A 474 32.71 -20.32 10.69
N LEU A 475 33.45 -21.43 10.58
CA LEU A 475 34.53 -21.78 11.51
C LEU A 475 35.69 -20.76 11.44
N ILE A 476 36.10 -20.37 10.23
CA ILE A 476 37.16 -19.38 10.03
C ILE A 476 36.74 -18.03 10.63
N PHE A 477 35.52 -17.58 10.34
CA PHE A 477 34.99 -16.33 10.87
C PHE A 477 34.83 -16.34 12.39
N PHE A 478 34.35 -17.45 12.95
CA PHE A 478 34.27 -17.64 14.40
C PHE A 478 35.64 -17.46 15.05
N TYR A 479 36.67 -18.12 14.52
CA TYR A 479 38.01 -18.08 15.10
C TYR A 479 38.61 -16.66 15.11
N GLU A 480 38.29 -15.90 14.07
CA GLU A 480 38.72 -14.51 13.89
C GLU A 480 37.98 -13.52 14.81
N ASN A 481 36.65 -13.62 14.87
CA ASN A 481 35.80 -12.53 15.40
C ASN A 481 35.28 -12.76 16.83
N VAL A 482 35.40 -13.98 17.37
CA VAL A 482 35.06 -14.21 18.78
C VAL A 482 36.07 -13.47 19.65
N PRO A 483 35.61 -12.70 20.67
CA PRO A 483 36.48 -11.95 21.58
C PRO A 483 37.64 -12.82 22.09
N ASP A 484 38.79 -12.21 22.34
CA ASP A 484 40.07 -12.87 22.70
C ASP A 484 40.08 -13.59 24.08
N ASP A 485 39.05 -14.38 24.36
CA ASP A 485 39.09 -15.46 25.33
C ASP A 485 39.45 -16.77 24.62
N ASN A 486 40.75 -17.07 24.63
CA ASN A 486 41.28 -18.36 24.19
C ASN A 486 40.58 -19.55 24.88
N VAL A 487 39.97 -19.37 26.06
CA VAL A 487 39.21 -20.41 26.76
C VAL A 487 37.90 -20.72 26.03
N SER A 488 37.11 -19.70 25.66
CA SER A 488 35.89 -19.89 24.86
C SER A 488 36.18 -20.46 23.47
N LYS A 489 37.22 -19.97 22.78
CA LYS A 489 37.67 -20.54 21.49
C LYS A 489 37.98 -22.03 21.64
N LEU A 490 38.82 -22.40 22.62
CA LEU A 490 39.17 -23.80 22.86
C LEU A 490 37.96 -24.66 23.25
N ARG A 491 37.00 -24.13 24.01
CA ARG A 491 35.80 -24.87 24.42
C ARG A 491 34.94 -25.26 23.22
N VAL A 492 34.67 -24.33 22.30
CA VAL A 492 33.92 -24.61 21.06
C VAL A 492 34.71 -25.54 20.14
N LEU A 493 35.99 -25.23 19.89
CA LEU A 493 36.86 -26.05 19.04
C LEU A 493 37.00 -27.50 19.58
N SER A 494 37.03 -27.68 20.91
CA SER A 494 37.13 -29.02 21.51
C SER A 494 35.93 -29.92 21.21
N LYS A 495 34.75 -29.32 21.02
CA LYS A 495 33.53 -30.02 20.58
C LYS A 495 33.62 -30.34 19.10
N LEU A 496 33.94 -29.35 18.26
CA LEU A 496 34.10 -29.49 16.81
C LEU A 496 35.19 -30.49 16.40
N ARG A 497 36.16 -30.75 17.28
CA ARG A 497 37.17 -31.82 17.11
C ARG A 497 36.55 -33.21 16.90
N LYS A 498 35.30 -33.40 17.33
CA LYS A 498 34.54 -34.64 17.17
C LYS A 498 33.59 -34.62 15.96
N SER A 499 33.63 -33.58 15.13
CA SER A 499 32.76 -33.45 13.97
C SER A 499 32.92 -34.63 13.00
N GLU A 500 31.82 -35.06 12.38
CA GLU A 500 31.83 -36.10 11.35
C GLU A 500 32.40 -35.58 10.02
N ASN A 501 32.32 -34.26 9.79
CA ASN A 501 32.91 -33.60 8.63
C ASN A 501 34.43 -33.53 8.78
N GLN A 502 35.16 -34.32 7.97
CA GLN A 502 36.62 -34.40 8.02
C GLN A 502 37.31 -33.06 7.76
N VAL A 503 36.72 -32.17 6.95
CA VAL A 503 37.28 -30.85 6.67
C VAL A 503 37.20 -29.95 7.89
N ILE A 504 36.00 -29.84 8.49
CA ILE A 504 35.79 -29.07 9.74
C ILE A 504 36.67 -29.64 10.85
N LYS A 505 36.70 -30.97 10.99
CA LYS A 505 37.51 -31.65 11.99
C LYS A 505 39.00 -31.37 11.82
N GLY A 506 39.55 -31.54 10.61
CA GLY A 506 40.97 -31.32 10.33
C GLY A 506 41.39 -29.87 10.57
N ILE A 507 40.59 -28.92 10.07
CA ILE A 507 40.85 -27.48 10.27
C ILE A 507 40.70 -27.09 11.74
N THR A 508 39.73 -27.66 12.46
CA THR A 508 39.59 -27.45 13.92
C THR A 508 40.85 -27.87 14.68
N HIS A 509 41.48 -28.99 14.33
CA HIS A 509 42.75 -29.39 14.96
C HIS A 509 43.85 -28.37 14.67
N GLY A 510 43.91 -27.84 13.44
CA GLY A 510 44.84 -26.76 13.07
C GLY A 510 44.61 -25.49 13.88
N LEU A 511 43.36 -25.06 14.05
CA LEU A 511 43.02 -23.87 14.84
C LEU A 511 43.26 -24.05 16.34
N ILE A 512 43.08 -25.26 16.88
CA ILE A 512 43.48 -25.59 18.26
C ILE A 512 45.01 -25.47 18.39
N ALA A 513 45.76 -25.95 17.40
CA ALA A 513 47.21 -25.81 17.37
C ALA A 513 47.63 -24.33 17.37
N ASP A 514 47.00 -23.50 16.54
CA ASP A 514 47.22 -22.05 16.51
C ASP A 514 46.93 -21.40 17.86
N THR A 515 45.86 -21.80 18.56
CA THR A 515 45.53 -21.26 19.89
C THR A 515 46.60 -21.63 20.93
N TYR A 516 47.15 -22.84 20.86
CA TYR A 516 48.27 -23.24 21.72
C TYR A 516 49.58 -22.58 21.33
N LEU A 517 49.81 -22.36 20.04
CA LEU A 517 50.97 -21.64 19.51
C LEU A 517 50.98 -20.20 20.03
N ALA A 518 49.85 -19.49 19.98
CA ALA A 518 49.68 -18.15 20.54
C ALA A 518 49.94 -18.07 22.06
N LYS A 519 49.76 -19.18 22.78
CA LYS A 519 50.08 -19.32 24.22
C LYS A 519 51.51 -19.81 24.48
N ALA A 520 52.37 -19.85 23.46
CA ALA A 520 53.74 -20.40 23.51
C ALA A 520 53.81 -21.87 23.98
N ASN A 521 52.73 -22.64 23.84
CA ASN A 521 52.71 -24.07 24.16
C ASN A 521 53.03 -24.90 22.91
N PHE A 522 54.29 -24.84 22.49
CA PHE A 522 54.78 -25.45 21.25
C PHE A 522 54.58 -26.97 21.19
N LYS A 523 54.66 -27.66 22.34
CA LYS A 523 54.47 -29.11 22.39
C LYS A 523 53.06 -29.49 21.95
N LEU A 524 52.05 -28.89 22.57
CA LEU A 524 50.65 -29.17 22.22
C LEU A 524 50.32 -28.65 20.82
N ALA A 525 50.85 -27.49 20.41
CA ALA A 525 50.67 -27.00 19.04
C ALA A 525 51.16 -28.01 18.00
N LEU A 526 52.36 -28.58 18.18
CA LEU A 526 52.92 -29.61 17.28
C LEU A 526 52.09 -30.89 17.26
N GLU A 527 51.57 -31.34 18.41
CA GLU A 527 50.70 -32.54 18.48
C GLU A 527 49.40 -32.33 17.69
N TYR A 528 48.77 -31.15 17.83
CA TYR A 528 47.54 -30.84 17.12
C TYR A 528 47.76 -30.57 15.62
N TYR A 529 48.88 -29.96 15.21
CA TYR A 529 49.21 -29.83 13.78
C TYR A 529 49.41 -31.19 13.10
N LYS A 530 50.07 -32.15 13.77
CA LYS A 530 50.18 -33.52 13.25
C LYS A 530 48.81 -34.17 13.12
N SER A 531 47.99 -34.05 14.15
CA SER A 531 46.61 -34.56 14.15
C SER A 531 45.77 -33.95 13.02
N ALA A 532 45.95 -32.64 12.74
CA ALA A 532 45.29 -31.95 11.65
C ALA A 532 45.68 -32.54 10.28
N ALA A 533 46.99 -32.74 10.06
CA ALA A 533 47.53 -33.35 8.83
C ALA A 533 47.11 -34.82 8.64
N GLU A 534 46.95 -35.57 9.74
CA GLU A 534 46.44 -36.95 9.69
C GLU A 534 44.96 -37.02 9.32
N VAL A 535 44.15 -36.09 9.83
CA VAL A 535 42.70 -36.04 9.57
C VAL A 535 42.39 -35.46 8.18
N LEU A 536 43.10 -34.42 7.77
CA LEU A 536 42.91 -33.73 6.49
C LEU A 536 44.27 -33.52 5.81
N PRO A 537 44.78 -34.50 5.03
CA PRO A 537 46.11 -34.45 4.42
C PRO A 537 46.40 -33.15 3.64
N GLU A 538 45.38 -32.57 3.00
CA GLU A 538 45.46 -31.33 2.23
C GLU A 538 45.88 -30.12 3.08
N ILE A 539 45.59 -30.12 4.39
CA ILE A 539 45.97 -29.03 5.30
C ILE A 539 47.50 -28.97 5.50
N SER A 540 48.22 -30.06 5.23
CA SER A 540 49.66 -30.17 5.42
C SER A 540 50.44 -29.12 4.64
N ARG A 541 49.93 -28.67 3.48
CA ARG A 541 50.56 -27.61 2.68
C ARG A 541 50.62 -26.27 3.41
N PHE A 542 49.66 -26.01 4.30
CA PHE A 542 49.57 -24.79 5.11
C PHE A 542 50.33 -24.93 6.44
N ILE A 543 50.43 -26.16 6.97
CA ILE A 543 51.16 -26.44 8.22
C ILE A 543 52.67 -26.48 8.01
N LYS A 544 53.14 -26.96 6.86
CA LYS A 544 54.56 -27.18 6.59
C LYS A 544 55.45 -25.92 6.79
N PRO A 545 55.07 -24.72 6.30
CA PRO A 545 55.83 -23.50 6.55
C PRO A 545 56.01 -23.21 8.05
N ILE A 546 54.93 -23.33 8.83
CA ILE A 546 54.90 -23.11 10.29
C ILE A 546 55.87 -24.05 11.01
N LEU A 547 55.89 -25.33 10.62
CA LEU A 547 56.79 -26.33 11.21
C LEU A 547 58.26 -26.05 10.89
N ASP A 548 58.55 -25.49 9.72
CA ASP A 548 59.91 -25.14 9.33
C ASP A 548 60.37 -23.85 10.04
N ASP A 549 59.48 -22.89 10.27
CA ASP A 549 59.75 -21.70 11.09
C ASP A 549 59.99 -22.05 12.57
N LEU A 550 59.17 -22.95 13.14
CA LEU A 550 59.36 -23.46 14.51
C LEU A 550 60.69 -24.19 14.72
N LYS A 551 61.24 -24.84 13.68
CA LYS A 551 62.54 -25.53 13.76
C LYS A 551 63.73 -24.57 13.70
N THR A 552 63.59 -23.45 12.99
CA THR A 552 64.72 -22.55 12.72
C THR A 552 64.97 -21.53 13.83
N LYS A 553 64.03 -21.35 14.79
CA LYS A 553 64.14 -20.40 15.94
C LYS A 553 64.43 -18.95 15.53
N LEU A 554 64.17 -18.57 14.27
CA LEU A 554 64.59 -17.27 13.72
C LEU A 554 63.54 -16.16 13.88
N ASP A 555 62.29 -16.48 14.24
CA ASP A 555 61.21 -15.49 14.38
C ASP A 555 60.38 -15.74 15.67
N PRO A 556 60.25 -14.74 16.58
CA PRO A 556 59.43 -14.85 17.78
C PRO A 556 57.91 -14.74 17.52
N THR A 557 57.48 -14.44 16.29
CA THR A 557 56.08 -14.20 15.90
C THR A 557 55.63 -15.11 14.75
N VAL A 558 55.58 -16.42 15.00
CA VAL A 558 55.13 -17.40 14.00
C VAL A 558 53.61 -17.29 13.77
N GLU A 559 53.19 -16.96 12.55
CA GLU A 559 51.78 -17.01 12.14
C GLU A 559 51.27 -18.46 12.07
N GLY A 560 50.06 -18.69 12.57
CA GLY A 560 49.42 -20.01 12.55
C GLY A 560 48.79 -20.38 11.19
N VAL A 561 48.22 -21.59 11.12
CA VAL A 561 47.59 -22.14 9.90
C VAL A 561 46.35 -21.35 9.48
N PHE A 562 45.72 -20.65 10.42
CA PHE A 562 44.58 -19.78 10.22
C PHE A 562 44.84 -18.72 9.15
N HIS A 563 45.98 -18.00 9.20
CA HIS A 563 46.26 -16.91 8.26
C HIS A 563 46.46 -17.41 6.83
N GLU A 564 47.13 -18.55 6.68
CA GLU A 564 47.33 -19.23 5.39
C GLU A 564 45.99 -19.74 4.81
N LEU A 565 45.14 -20.35 5.65
CA LEU A 565 43.78 -20.77 5.25
C LEU A 565 42.93 -19.57 4.84
N LYS A 566 42.91 -18.52 5.65
CA LYS A 566 42.15 -17.29 5.38
C LYS A 566 42.58 -16.66 4.06
N ARG A 567 43.88 -16.52 3.80
CA ARG A 567 44.41 -16.01 2.52
C ARG A 567 43.97 -16.88 1.34
N PHE A 568 44.15 -18.19 1.44
CA PHE A 568 43.79 -19.13 0.37
C PHE A 568 42.30 -19.08 0.00
N TYR A 569 41.41 -19.05 1.00
CA TYR A 569 39.97 -19.07 0.75
C TYR A 569 39.38 -17.68 0.41
N LEU A 570 39.98 -16.58 0.89
CA LEU A 570 39.55 -15.22 0.55
C LEU A 570 40.08 -14.69 -0.79
N GLU A 571 41.06 -15.38 -1.41
CA GLU A 571 41.66 -14.95 -2.67
C GLU A 571 40.63 -14.81 -3.80
N ASN A 572 39.64 -15.71 -3.85
CA ASN A 572 38.73 -15.84 -4.99
C ASN A 572 37.26 -15.54 -4.66
N LYS A 573 36.89 -15.40 -3.38
CA LYS A 573 35.49 -15.30 -2.95
C LYS A 573 35.33 -14.44 -1.70
N GLU A 574 34.18 -13.76 -1.59
CA GLU A 574 33.72 -13.18 -0.32
C GLU A 574 33.12 -14.26 0.56
N LEU A 575 33.99 -15.03 1.21
CA LEU A 575 33.69 -16.22 1.98
C LEU A 575 32.45 -16.09 2.88
N MET A 576 32.35 -14.98 3.60
CA MET A 576 31.27 -14.75 4.55
C MET A 576 29.95 -14.32 3.93
N MET A 577 29.95 -13.78 2.71
CA MET A 577 28.71 -13.50 2.01
C MET A 577 27.97 -14.78 1.64
N GLU A 578 28.67 -15.91 1.46
CA GLU A 578 28.05 -17.23 1.25
C GLU A 578 27.31 -17.72 2.50
N VAL A 579 27.95 -17.62 3.67
CA VAL A 579 27.34 -17.97 4.96
C VAL A 579 26.09 -17.13 5.22
N LEU A 580 26.16 -15.84 4.90
CA LEU A 580 25.10 -14.90 5.16
C LEU A 580 23.89 -15.05 4.23
N LYS A 581 23.97 -15.82 3.14
CA LYS A 581 22.80 -16.12 2.25
C LYS A 581 21.63 -16.77 2.98
N GLN A 582 21.88 -17.38 4.12
CA GLN A 582 20.85 -18.03 4.95
C GLN A 582 20.04 -17.03 5.80
N PHE A 583 20.47 -15.77 5.87
CA PHE A 583 19.81 -14.71 6.64
C PHE A 583 19.04 -13.78 5.71
N SER A 584 18.05 -13.08 6.26
CA SER A 584 17.24 -12.18 5.43
C SER A 584 18.05 -10.96 4.99
N LYS A 585 17.88 -10.56 3.72
CA LYS A 585 18.54 -9.37 3.18
C LYS A 585 18.20 -8.10 3.96
N GLU A 586 16.99 -8.02 4.52
CA GLU A 586 16.53 -6.91 5.35
C GLU A 586 17.36 -6.80 6.63
N GLU A 587 17.52 -7.87 7.40
CA GLU A 587 18.36 -7.89 8.61
C GLU A 587 19.82 -7.58 8.27
N LEU A 588 20.36 -8.20 7.22
CA LEU A 588 21.74 -7.95 6.79
C LEU A 588 22.00 -6.49 6.41
N SER A 589 21.00 -5.80 5.83
CA SER A 589 21.12 -4.37 5.50
C SER A 589 21.21 -3.46 6.74
N LYS A 590 20.82 -3.98 7.91
CA LYS A 590 20.80 -3.27 9.19
C LYS A 590 21.76 -3.87 10.22
N LEU A 591 22.68 -4.76 9.81
CA LEU A 591 23.59 -5.47 10.71
C LEU A 591 24.48 -4.52 11.53
N TYR A 592 24.83 -3.37 10.96
CA TYR A 592 25.57 -2.31 11.65
C TYR A 592 24.84 -1.70 12.86
N LEU A 593 23.52 -1.92 13.03
CA LEU A 593 22.79 -1.48 14.22
C LEU A 593 23.06 -2.36 15.44
N ILE A 594 23.51 -3.60 15.23
CA ILE A 594 23.80 -4.56 16.30
C ILE A 594 25.30 -4.78 16.52
N SER A 595 26.15 -4.23 15.65
CA SER A 595 27.60 -4.44 15.68
C SER A 595 28.35 -3.28 15.02
N ASP A 596 29.44 -2.85 15.66
CA ASP A 596 30.30 -1.76 15.15
C ASP A 596 31.48 -2.28 14.32
N THR A 597 31.62 -3.60 14.18
CA THR A 597 32.69 -4.21 13.40
C THR A 597 32.69 -3.75 11.94
N ASP A 598 33.87 -3.65 11.35
CA ASP A 598 34.04 -3.34 9.93
C ASP A 598 33.33 -4.35 9.03
N PHE A 599 33.25 -5.61 9.48
CA PHE A 599 32.47 -6.65 8.81
C PHE A 599 30.97 -6.31 8.76
N ALA A 600 30.35 -5.94 9.88
CA ALA A 600 28.94 -5.60 9.92
C ALA A 600 28.62 -4.38 9.04
N LYS A 601 29.48 -3.35 9.06
CA LYS A 601 29.37 -2.18 8.18
C LYS A 601 29.45 -2.57 6.71
N TYR A 602 30.44 -3.40 6.36
CA TYR A 602 30.64 -3.90 4.99
C TYR A 602 29.42 -4.67 4.47
N VAL A 603 28.95 -5.66 5.23
CA VAL A 603 27.78 -6.48 4.88
C VAL A 603 26.53 -5.61 4.74
N SER A 604 26.33 -4.66 5.65
CA SER A 604 25.20 -3.74 5.60
C SER A 604 25.22 -2.88 4.34
N ALA A 605 26.38 -2.31 4.00
CA ALA A 605 26.56 -1.55 2.77
C ALA A 605 26.23 -2.38 1.52
N VAL A 606 26.75 -3.61 1.44
CA VAL A 606 26.51 -4.53 0.31
C VAL A 606 25.04 -4.91 0.14
N ASN A 607 24.25 -4.89 1.21
CA ASN A 607 22.83 -5.24 1.15
C ASN A 607 21.91 -4.02 0.95
N ILE A 608 22.33 -2.83 1.39
CA ILE A 608 21.53 -1.60 1.31
C ILE A 608 21.76 -0.76 0.04
N TRP A 609 22.89 -0.90 -0.68
CA TRP A 609 23.30 0.03 -1.75
C TRP A 609 22.26 0.33 -2.84
N LYS A 610 21.37 -0.62 -3.17
CA LYS A 610 20.29 -0.38 -4.15
C LYS A 610 19.16 0.48 -3.57
N ALA A 611 18.88 0.31 -2.28
CA ALA A 611 17.82 1.04 -1.57
C ALA A 611 18.31 2.42 -1.12
N ASP A 612 19.54 2.51 -0.61
CA ASP A 612 20.16 3.75 -0.13
C ASP A 612 21.66 3.77 -0.43
N LYS A 613 22.00 4.37 -1.58
CA LYS A 613 23.40 4.55 -2.02
C LYS A 613 24.20 5.43 -1.07
N LYS A 614 23.57 6.45 -0.48
CA LYS A 614 24.24 7.41 0.40
C LYS A 614 24.65 6.71 1.69
N LYS A 615 23.72 6.00 2.34
CA LYS A 615 24.01 5.22 3.54
C LYS A 615 25.05 4.13 3.28
N SER A 616 24.96 3.46 2.13
CA SER A 616 25.98 2.48 1.75
C SER A 616 27.36 3.13 1.62
N ALA A 617 27.48 4.32 1.03
CA ALA A 617 28.74 5.04 0.94
C ALA A 617 29.29 5.39 2.34
N GLU A 618 28.46 5.95 3.21
CA GLU A 618 28.81 6.29 4.60
C GLU A 618 29.34 5.07 5.37
N LEU A 619 28.68 3.92 5.24
CA LEU A 619 29.10 2.67 5.88
C LEU A 619 30.46 2.19 5.35
N LEU A 620 30.66 2.18 4.02
CA LEU A 620 31.95 1.78 3.44
C LEU A 620 33.09 2.74 3.84
N GLU A 621 32.81 4.03 3.91
CA GLU A 621 33.80 5.04 4.32
C GLU A 621 34.21 4.90 5.78
N SER A 622 33.30 4.45 6.64
CA SER A 622 33.53 4.22 8.07
C SER A 622 34.31 2.93 8.41
N ILE A 623 34.70 2.15 7.40
CA ILE A 623 35.56 0.96 7.55
C ILE A 623 37.00 1.42 7.77
N MET A 624 37.60 0.99 8.88
CA MET A 624 38.97 1.32 9.25
C MET A 624 39.97 0.38 8.55
N ASN A 625 39.73 -0.93 8.60
CA ASN A 625 40.61 -1.98 8.09
C ASN A 625 40.26 -2.37 6.65
N LYS A 626 40.42 -1.43 5.71
CA LYS A 626 40.03 -1.61 4.29
C LYS A 626 40.74 -2.75 3.57
N ASP A 627 41.89 -3.19 4.06
CA ASP A 627 42.67 -4.28 3.46
C ASP A 627 42.12 -5.67 3.75
N GLU A 628 41.27 -5.82 4.76
CA GLU A 628 40.59 -7.08 5.07
C GLU A 628 39.46 -7.41 4.08
N PHE A 629 39.06 -6.44 3.25
CA PHE A 629 37.95 -6.55 2.31
C PHE A 629 38.46 -6.46 0.86
N PRO A 630 38.85 -7.59 0.23
CA PRO A 630 39.45 -7.60 -1.11
C PRO A 630 38.51 -7.06 -2.20
N PHE A 631 37.20 -7.07 -1.95
CA PHE A 631 36.16 -6.62 -2.87
C PHE A 631 35.67 -5.19 -2.59
N LEU A 632 36.25 -4.49 -1.61
CA LEU A 632 35.79 -3.16 -1.18
C LEU A 632 35.74 -2.14 -2.32
N GLU A 633 36.78 -2.09 -3.15
CA GLU A 633 36.85 -1.18 -4.30
C GLU A 633 35.77 -1.52 -5.34
N HIS A 634 35.42 -2.80 -5.50
CA HIS A 634 34.30 -3.21 -6.35
C HIS A 634 32.96 -2.72 -5.78
N ARG A 635 32.78 -2.74 -4.45
CA ARG A 635 31.57 -2.21 -3.80
C ARG A 635 31.43 -0.70 -3.98
N TYR A 636 32.52 0.05 -3.90
CA TYR A 636 32.51 1.47 -4.25
C TYR A 636 32.12 1.72 -5.70
N ALA A 637 32.63 0.91 -6.64
CA ALA A 637 32.27 1.04 -8.06
C ALA A 637 30.76 0.87 -8.31
N LYS A 638 30.13 -0.09 -7.62
CA LYS A 638 28.67 -0.35 -7.69
C LYS A 638 27.80 0.83 -7.28
N LEU A 639 28.30 1.73 -6.42
CA LEU A 639 27.53 2.92 -6.03
C LEU A 639 27.33 3.89 -7.20
N PHE A 640 28.35 3.99 -8.07
CA PHE A 640 28.41 5.00 -9.12
C PHE A 640 28.03 4.46 -10.52
N GLU A 641 28.03 3.13 -10.75
CA GLU A 641 27.86 2.54 -12.09
C GLU A 641 26.51 2.82 -12.76
N ASP A 642 25.45 3.01 -11.98
CA ASP A 642 24.10 3.32 -12.50
C ASP A 642 23.82 4.84 -12.59
N SER A 643 24.83 5.69 -12.39
CA SER A 643 24.66 7.16 -12.43
C SER A 643 24.51 7.65 -13.87
N SER A 644 23.67 8.67 -14.08
CA SER A 644 23.61 9.40 -15.34
C SER A 644 24.69 10.49 -15.47
N ASP A 645 25.43 10.76 -14.39
CA ASP A 645 26.51 11.75 -14.34
C ASP A 645 27.85 11.15 -14.82
N GLN A 646 28.53 11.86 -15.73
CA GLN A 646 29.79 11.38 -16.32
C GLN A 646 30.95 11.33 -15.31
N THR A 647 30.92 12.19 -14.28
CA THR A 647 31.94 12.21 -13.22
C THR A 647 31.82 10.98 -12.33
N ASP A 648 30.59 10.59 -11.98
CA ASP A 648 30.33 9.37 -11.23
C ASP A 648 30.73 8.14 -12.03
N LEU A 649 30.41 8.08 -13.33
CA LEU A 649 30.85 6.97 -14.19
C LEU A 649 32.38 6.87 -14.28
N ALA A 650 33.10 8.00 -14.32
CA ALA A 650 34.56 8.02 -14.26
C ALA A 650 35.08 7.48 -12.92
N LYS A 651 34.47 7.85 -11.79
CA LYS A 651 34.80 7.27 -10.47
C LYS A 651 34.52 5.77 -10.43
N ALA A 652 33.39 5.32 -10.97
CA ALA A 652 33.04 3.90 -11.06
C ALA A 652 34.14 3.12 -11.80
N TYR A 653 34.60 3.65 -12.94
CA TYR A 653 35.69 3.07 -13.72
C TYR A 653 37.01 3.00 -12.95
N GLU A 654 37.41 4.06 -12.26
CA GLU A 654 38.63 4.06 -11.44
C GLU A 654 38.57 3.03 -10.31
N TYR A 655 37.42 2.91 -9.63
CA TYR A 655 37.21 1.94 -8.57
C TYR A 655 37.22 0.50 -9.10
N HIS A 656 36.61 0.26 -10.27
CA HIS A 656 36.75 -1.02 -10.95
C HIS A 656 38.21 -1.36 -11.24
N LEU A 657 39.00 -0.43 -11.80
CA LEU A 657 40.42 -0.66 -12.06
C LEU A 657 41.22 -0.98 -10.78
N LYS A 658 40.92 -0.30 -9.65
CA LYS A 658 41.54 -0.61 -8.36
C LYS A 658 41.16 -2.00 -7.85
N ALA A 659 39.88 -2.36 -7.96
CA ALA A 659 39.39 -3.68 -7.60
C ALA A 659 40.09 -4.79 -8.41
N LEU A 660 40.24 -4.59 -9.71
CA LEU A 660 40.95 -5.51 -10.62
C LEU A 660 42.43 -5.67 -10.28
N LYS A 661 43.10 -4.58 -9.89
CA LYS A 661 44.51 -4.63 -9.46
C LYS A 661 44.66 -5.34 -8.12
N LYS A 662 43.71 -5.17 -7.20
CA LYS A 662 43.71 -5.79 -5.86
C LYS A 662 43.32 -7.27 -5.92
N ASN A 663 42.43 -7.62 -6.84
CA ASN A 663 42.00 -8.99 -7.08
C ASN A 663 41.88 -9.22 -8.60
N ALA A 664 42.89 -9.86 -9.19
CA ALA A 664 42.92 -10.13 -10.63
C ALA A 664 41.79 -11.08 -11.08
N ALA A 665 41.24 -11.89 -10.17
CA ALA A 665 40.13 -12.79 -10.42
C ALA A 665 38.75 -12.08 -10.42
N LEU A 666 38.65 -10.86 -9.85
CA LEU A 666 37.50 -9.97 -10.08
C LEU A 666 37.39 -9.50 -11.54
N GLY A 667 38.49 -9.63 -12.28
CA GLY A 667 38.59 -9.28 -13.67
C GLY A 667 38.35 -10.43 -14.61
N ASP A 668 37.48 -10.18 -15.56
CA ASP A 668 37.52 -10.72 -16.92
C ASP A 668 38.88 -10.57 -17.64
N ILE A 669 39.97 -10.21 -16.95
CA ILE A 669 41.34 -10.30 -17.48
C ILE A 669 41.71 -11.78 -17.78
N ALA A 670 41.00 -12.75 -17.19
CA ALA A 670 41.05 -14.14 -17.63
C ALA A 670 40.06 -14.51 -18.77
N LEU A 671 39.12 -13.64 -19.12
CA LEU A 671 38.07 -13.97 -20.11
C LEU A 671 38.20 -13.31 -21.47
N GLY A 672 38.84 -12.16 -21.66
CA GLY A 672 39.12 -11.66 -23.03
C GLY A 672 37.92 -11.60 -23.99
N ILE A 673 36.69 -11.54 -23.47
CA ILE A 673 35.47 -11.73 -24.28
C ILE A 673 34.77 -10.40 -24.59
N PHE A 674 34.99 -9.30 -23.86
CA PHE A 674 34.41 -8.01 -24.25
C PHE A 674 35.34 -6.81 -24.06
N LYS A 675 35.58 -6.10 -25.16
CA LYS A 675 35.77 -4.65 -25.17
C LYS A 675 34.42 -4.03 -25.58
N PHE A 676 33.96 -3.02 -24.87
CA PHE A 676 32.81 -2.20 -25.26
C PHE A 676 33.26 -1.16 -26.31
N ASP A 677 32.59 -1.08 -27.47
CA ASP A 677 32.86 -0.01 -28.46
C ASP A 677 31.65 0.44 -29.33
N ASN A 678 30.43 0.35 -28.79
CA ASN A 678 29.15 0.76 -29.43
C ASN A 678 28.61 -0.18 -30.53
N PHE A 679 27.47 -0.82 -30.22
CA PHE A 679 26.30 -0.96 -31.10
C PHE A 679 26.55 -0.89 -32.63
N TYR A 680 27.24 -1.95 -33.07
CA TYR A 680 27.24 -2.64 -34.36
C TYR A 680 27.97 -1.98 -35.57
N PRO A 681 28.86 -2.74 -36.25
CA PRO A 681 29.52 -2.29 -37.46
C PRO A 681 28.51 -2.17 -38.62
N ALA A 682 28.61 -1.07 -39.36
CA ALA A 682 27.91 -0.81 -40.62
C ALA A 682 28.50 -1.60 -41.81
N GLU A 683 29.42 -2.53 -41.58
CA GLU A 683 30.15 -3.25 -42.64
C GLU A 683 29.78 -4.73 -42.68
N ASN A 684 29.62 -5.24 -43.90
CA ASN A 684 29.34 -6.65 -44.18
C ASN A 684 30.53 -7.51 -43.72
N PHE A 685 30.37 -8.22 -42.61
CA PHE A 685 31.31 -9.24 -42.17
C PHE A 685 30.89 -10.62 -42.70
N GLY A 686 31.81 -11.33 -43.36
CA GLY A 686 31.56 -12.65 -43.97
C GLY A 686 31.10 -12.60 -45.45
N ASN A 687 31.12 -13.75 -46.13
CA ASN A 687 30.75 -13.83 -47.54
C ASN A 687 29.29 -14.30 -47.69
N LYS A 688 28.51 -13.72 -48.62
CA LYS A 688 27.09 -14.08 -48.78
C LYS A 688 26.88 -15.55 -49.15
N SER A 689 27.90 -16.17 -49.75
CA SER A 689 27.96 -17.57 -50.16
C SER A 689 28.27 -18.56 -49.03
N ASP A 690 28.58 -18.10 -47.82
CA ASP A 690 28.87 -18.99 -46.67
C ASP A 690 27.62 -19.79 -46.26
N GLU A 691 27.82 -21.05 -45.87
CA GLU A 691 26.72 -21.97 -45.55
C GLU A 691 26.01 -21.56 -44.26
N ILE A 692 24.69 -21.37 -44.32
CA ILE A 692 23.86 -21.17 -43.13
C ILE A 692 23.60 -22.52 -42.48
N VAL A 693 24.21 -22.74 -41.31
CA VAL A 693 24.14 -24.00 -40.58
C VAL A 693 23.06 -24.00 -39.51
N TRP A 694 22.71 -22.83 -38.93
CA TRP A 694 21.64 -22.74 -37.93
C TRP A 694 21.09 -21.31 -37.78
N VAL A 695 19.81 -21.18 -37.39
CA VAL A 695 19.17 -19.90 -37.06
C VAL A 695 18.47 -20.05 -35.72
N GLY A 696 18.95 -19.35 -34.68
CA GLY A 696 18.48 -19.51 -33.30
C GLY A 696 19.30 -18.72 -32.28
N ASN A 697 18.96 -18.84 -30.99
CA ASN A 697 19.56 -18.03 -29.93
C ASN A 697 20.71 -18.74 -29.19
N ILE A 698 21.74 -18.00 -28.77
CA ILE A 698 22.83 -18.56 -27.92
C ILE A 698 22.29 -19.07 -26.56
N SER A 699 21.19 -18.51 -26.06
CA SER A 699 20.59 -18.88 -24.76
C SER A 699 19.85 -20.23 -24.75
N GLU A 700 19.45 -20.78 -25.90
CA GLU A 700 18.56 -21.95 -25.96
C GLU A 700 19.21 -23.27 -25.51
N LYS A 701 20.55 -23.37 -25.45
CA LYS A 701 21.23 -24.63 -25.10
C LYS A 701 21.69 -24.72 -23.64
N HIS A 702 21.83 -23.59 -22.93
CA HIS A 702 22.50 -23.58 -21.61
C HIS A 702 21.84 -22.76 -20.50
N SER A 703 20.86 -21.89 -20.78
CA SER A 703 20.08 -21.26 -19.71
C SER A 703 18.68 -21.85 -19.73
N GLY A 704 18.28 -22.55 -18.67
CA GLY A 704 16.89 -22.98 -18.43
C GLY A 704 15.92 -21.80 -18.19
N LEU A 705 16.11 -20.68 -18.89
CA LEU A 705 15.34 -19.46 -18.84
C LEU A 705 14.90 -19.14 -20.27
N GLY A 706 13.59 -19.09 -20.50
CA GLY A 706 12.98 -18.76 -21.79
C GLY A 706 13.19 -17.30 -22.19
N VAL A 707 14.42 -16.93 -22.56
CA VAL A 707 14.78 -15.59 -23.01
C VAL A 707 15.16 -15.62 -24.49
N ILE A 708 14.35 -14.95 -25.32
CA ILE A 708 14.71 -14.65 -26.71
C ILE A 708 15.48 -13.31 -26.74
N SER A 709 16.81 -13.34 -26.66
CA SER A 709 17.69 -12.30 -27.27
C SER A 709 17.54 -12.30 -28.81
N PRO A 710 17.97 -11.28 -29.59
CA PRO A 710 17.64 -11.19 -31.02
C PRO A 710 18.04 -12.46 -31.79
N LEU A 711 17.19 -12.88 -32.73
CA LEU A 711 17.44 -14.02 -33.61
C LEU A 711 18.81 -13.85 -34.29
N ARG A 712 19.64 -14.89 -34.25
CA ARG A 712 20.96 -14.88 -34.86
C ARG A 712 21.09 -15.98 -35.91
N VAL A 713 21.86 -15.71 -36.96
CA VAL A 713 22.24 -16.71 -37.97
C VAL A 713 23.66 -17.17 -37.68
N TRP A 714 23.85 -18.48 -37.57
CA TRP A 714 25.15 -19.13 -37.56
C TRP A 714 25.54 -19.49 -38.98
N ARG A 715 26.69 -18.99 -39.42
CA ARG A 715 27.29 -19.31 -40.71
C ARG A 715 28.58 -20.08 -40.51
N LYS A 716 28.84 -21.03 -41.41
CA LYS A 716 30.04 -21.85 -41.43
C LYS A 716 30.89 -21.47 -42.65
N THR A 717 32.14 -21.10 -42.40
CA THR A 717 33.18 -20.97 -43.44
C THR A 717 33.97 -22.28 -43.54
N GLU A 718 34.92 -22.36 -44.47
CA GLU A 718 35.81 -23.54 -44.55
C GLU A 718 36.68 -23.74 -43.28
N GLU A 719 36.91 -22.68 -42.48
CA GLU A 719 37.86 -22.69 -41.36
C GLU A 719 37.22 -22.45 -39.96
N TYR A 720 36.04 -21.81 -39.85
CA TYR A 720 35.39 -21.53 -38.55
C TYR A 720 33.89 -21.16 -38.66
N TYR A 721 33.23 -20.95 -37.52
CA TYR A 721 31.82 -20.52 -37.42
C TYR A 721 31.71 -19.08 -36.91
N TYR A 722 30.73 -18.30 -37.39
CA TYR A 722 30.45 -16.94 -36.92
C TYR A 722 28.94 -16.60 -36.91
N VAL A 723 28.57 -15.49 -36.26
CA VAL A 723 27.17 -15.14 -35.93
C VAL A 723 26.78 -13.73 -36.37
N GLN A 724 25.60 -13.56 -36.98
CA GLN A 724 25.07 -12.26 -37.46
C GLN A 724 23.61 -12.02 -36.96
N PRO A 725 23.18 -10.76 -36.70
CA PRO A 725 21.77 -10.44 -36.41
C PRO A 725 20.82 -10.77 -37.58
N PHE A 726 19.62 -11.28 -37.27
CA PHE A 726 18.55 -11.59 -38.23
C PHE A 726 17.76 -10.33 -38.63
N HIS A 727 17.24 -10.27 -39.86
CA HIS A 727 16.57 -9.07 -40.39
C HIS A 727 15.27 -8.76 -39.63
N ILE A 728 15.05 -7.48 -39.31
CA ILE A 728 13.96 -7.01 -38.42
C ILE A 728 12.57 -7.37 -38.96
N ASP A 729 12.38 -7.22 -40.27
CA ASP A 729 11.11 -7.48 -40.94
C ASP A 729 10.79 -8.99 -40.99
N GLU A 730 11.81 -9.83 -41.16
CA GLU A 730 11.66 -11.29 -41.14
C GLU A 730 11.39 -11.79 -39.72
N ALA A 731 12.03 -11.22 -38.70
CA ALA A 731 11.76 -11.54 -37.30
C ALA A 731 10.31 -11.22 -36.90
N ILE A 732 9.79 -10.06 -37.34
CA ILE A 732 8.39 -9.66 -37.13
C ILE A 732 7.44 -10.61 -37.87
N SER A 733 7.78 -11.03 -39.10
CA SER A 733 6.99 -11.98 -39.89
C SER A 733 6.89 -13.35 -39.20
N VAL A 734 8.03 -13.91 -38.78
CA VAL A 734 8.11 -15.21 -38.07
C VAL A 734 7.38 -15.15 -36.72
N TYR A 735 7.47 -14.03 -35.99
CA TYR A 735 6.70 -13.82 -34.77
C TYR A 735 5.19 -13.83 -35.04
N LYS A 736 4.72 -13.04 -36.02
CA LYS A 736 3.29 -12.97 -36.41
C LYS A 736 2.73 -14.32 -36.87
N GLU A 737 3.57 -15.15 -37.49
CA GLU A 737 3.19 -16.51 -37.89
C GLU A 737 3.04 -17.44 -36.67
N ARG A 738 4.01 -17.40 -35.73
CA ARG A 738 4.00 -18.25 -34.53
C ARG A 738 2.97 -17.83 -33.49
N SER A 739 2.69 -16.54 -33.34
CA SER A 739 1.75 -16.00 -32.34
C SER A 739 0.30 -16.40 -32.56
N LYS A 740 -0.06 -16.91 -33.75
CA LYS A 740 -1.42 -17.37 -34.08
C LYS A 740 -1.89 -18.55 -33.21
N ASN A 741 -0.96 -19.26 -32.57
CA ASN A 741 -1.26 -20.47 -31.78
C ASN A 741 -1.00 -20.31 -30.27
N TYR A 742 -0.65 -19.11 -29.78
CA TYR A 742 -0.33 -18.87 -28.36
C TYR A 742 -1.26 -17.81 -27.74
N ASN A 743 -1.71 -18.08 -26.51
CA ASN A 743 -2.53 -17.14 -25.73
C ASN A 743 -1.62 -16.20 -24.92
N LEU A 744 -1.07 -15.17 -25.57
CA LEU A 744 -0.12 -14.23 -24.97
C LEU A 744 -0.83 -13.13 -24.13
N PRO A 745 -0.23 -12.66 -23.03
CA PRO A 745 -0.80 -11.62 -22.18
C PRO A 745 -0.89 -10.27 -22.93
N VAL A 746 -2.02 -9.59 -22.88
CA VAL A 746 -2.21 -8.31 -23.60
C VAL A 746 -1.88 -7.14 -22.67
N LEU A 747 -1.27 -6.06 -23.18
CA LEU A 747 -1.17 -4.82 -22.40
C LEU A 747 -2.58 -4.33 -22.05
N GLU A 748 -2.80 -4.04 -20.77
CA GLU A 748 -4.04 -3.45 -20.31
C GLU A 748 -3.84 -1.94 -20.11
N ILE A 749 -4.59 -1.14 -20.85
CA ILE A 749 -4.67 0.31 -20.64
C ILE A 749 -6.01 0.60 -19.99
N LYS A 750 -6.00 1.26 -18.83
CA LYS A 750 -7.22 1.53 -18.07
C LYS A 750 -7.83 2.87 -18.47
N LYS A 751 -9.14 3.02 -18.26
CA LYS A 751 -9.86 4.27 -18.56
C LYS A 751 -9.24 5.45 -17.80
N GLU A 752 -8.83 5.21 -16.55
CA GLU A 752 -8.23 6.19 -15.65
C GLU A 752 -6.88 6.70 -16.17
N ASP A 753 -6.10 5.83 -16.83
CA ASP A 753 -4.82 6.21 -17.44
C ASP A 753 -5.04 7.18 -18.61
N ILE A 754 -6.08 6.95 -19.41
CA ILE A 754 -6.43 7.81 -20.55
C ILE A 754 -7.00 9.14 -20.06
N LEU A 755 -7.95 9.09 -19.12
CA LEU A 755 -8.56 10.28 -18.51
C LEU A 755 -7.51 11.22 -17.93
N LYS A 756 -6.54 10.69 -17.18
CA LYS A 756 -5.47 11.45 -16.54
C LYS A 756 -4.60 12.23 -17.53
N VAL A 757 -4.42 11.70 -18.74
CA VAL A 757 -3.60 12.34 -19.77
C VAL A 757 -4.44 13.32 -20.58
N LEU A 758 -5.66 12.91 -20.96
CA LEU A 758 -6.54 13.73 -21.79
C LEU A 758 -7.19 14.89 -21.02
N SER A 759 -7.26 14.86 -19.69
CA SER A 759 -7.72 16.00 -18.89
C SER A 759 -6.81 17.23 -18.97
N ASP A 760 -5.56 17.02 -19.37
CA ASP A 760 -4.51 18.04 -19.39
C ASP A 760 -4.24 18.57 -20.80
N VAL A 761 -5.02 18.13 -21.80
CA VAL A 761 -5.01 18.69 -23.15
C VAL A 761 -6.24 19.57 -23.38
N SER A 762 -6.06 20.65 -24.15
CA SER A 762 -7.15 21.58 -24.50
C SER A 762 -7.82 21.19 -25.83
N PHE A 763 -8.08 19.91 -26.05
CA PHE A 763 -8.64 19.42 -27.32
C PHE A 763 -10.16 19.64 -27.34
N SER A 764 -10.66 20.43 -28.29
CA SER A 764 -12.11 20.51 -28.61
C SER A 764 -12.58 19.33 -29.46
N ASP A 765 -11.66 18.76 -30.22
CA ASP A 765 -11.85 17.61 -31.09
C ASP A 765 -10.56 16.79 -31.19
N THR A 766 -10.70 15.51 -31.56
CA THR A 766 -9.57 14.61 -31.82
C THR A 766 -9.89 13.53 -32.85
N LYS A 767 -8.86 13.07 -33.56
CA LYS A 767 -8.88 11.89 -34.42
C LYS A 767 -8.27 10.69 -33.67
N LEU A 768 -8.95 9.55 -33.78
CA LEU A 768 -8.45 8.27 -33.27
C LEU A 768 -7.71 7.50 -34.36
N LEU A 769 -6.48 7.08 -34.09
CA LEU A 769 -5.70 6.21 -34.99
C LEU A 769 -5.77 4.72 -34.61
N GLU A 770 -6.54 4.35 -33.57
CA GLU A 770 -6.53 2.99 -33.08
C GLU A 770 -7.29 2.00 -33.95
N ASN A 771 -6.61 0.89 -34.26
CA ASN A 771 -7.19 -0.23 -34.99
C ASN A 771 -7.86 -1.27 -34.07
N ASP A 772 -7.45 -1.39 -32.80
CA ASP A 772 -8.09 -2.31 -31.82
C ASP A 772 -9.41 -1.72 -31.30
N GLU A 773 -10.51 -2.47 -31.47
CA GLU A 773 -11.87 -2.06 -31.11
C GLU A 773 -12.03 -1.76 -29.61
N ARG A 774 -11.27 -2.45 -28.74
CA ARG A 774 -11.34 -2.22 -27.28
C ARG A 774 -10.84 -0.83 -26.92
N TYR A 775 -9.70 -0.41 -27.46
CA TYR A 775 -9.15 0.92 -27.19
C TYR A 775 -9.98 2.03 -27.83
N ARG A 776 -10.57 1.78 -29.01
CA ARG A 776 -11.52 2.72 -29.61
C ARG A 776 -12.72 2.97 -28.70
N ASN A 777 -13.31 1.92 -28.13
CA ASN A 777 -14.44 2.04 -27.22
C ASN A 777 -14.05 2.75 -25.91
N LEU A 778 -12.88 2.43 -25.36
CA LEU A 778 -12.35 3.08 -24.17
C LEU A 778 -12.14 4.59 -24.40
N LEU A 779 -11.53 4.95 -25.52
CA LEU A 779 -11.32 6.35 -25.92
C LEU A 779 -12.61 7.10 -26.17
N ARG A 780 -13.60 6.49 -26.82
CA ARG A 780 -14.93 7.08 -26.98
C ARG A 780 -15.55 7.41 -25.64
N SER A 781 -15.48 6.48 -24.68
CA SER A 781 -15.98 6.71 -23.34
C SER A 781 -15.28 7.86 -22.62
N VAL A 782 -13.96 8.00 -22.78
CA VAL A 782 -13.18 9.11 -22.19
C VAL A 782 -13.44 10.44 -22.89
N ALA A 783 -13.53 10.43 -24.23
CA ALA A 783 -13.79 11.63 -25.00
C ALA A 783 -15.15 12.23 -24.65
N VAL A 784 -16.18 11.40 -24.46
CA VAL A 784 -17.49 11.85 -23.95
C VAL A 784 -17.36 12.48 -22.56
N GLU A 785 -16.58 11.88 -21.66
CA GLU A 785 -16.37 12.38 -20.29
C GLU A 785 -15.60 13.71 -20.22
N LEU A 786 -14.83 14.02 -21.25
CA LEU A 786 -14.04 15.24 -21.36
C LEU A 786 -14.62 16.24 -22.38
N GLU A 787 -15.81 15.97 -22.93
CA GLU A 787 -16.47 16.79 -23.95
C GLU A 787 -15.63 17.01 -25.23
N ILE A 788 -14.80 16.02 -25.60
CA ILE A 788 -13.94 16.06 -26.78
C ILE A 788 -14.67 15.42 -27.97
N ASN A 789 -14.90 16.19 -29.04
CA ASN A 789 -15.56 15.68 -30.24
C ASN A 789 -14.64 14.75 -31.05
N GLN A 790 -15.16 13.65 -31.58
CA GLN A 790 -14.38 12.78 -32.47
C GLN A 790 -14.66 13.12 -33.93
N VAL A 791 -13.65 13.62 -34.64
CA VAL A 791 -13.77 14.10 -36.03
C VAL A 791 -12.65 13.51 -36.87
N GLU A 792 -12.98 12.96 -38.04
CA GLU A 792 -11.99 12.29 -38.91
C GLU A 792 -10.92 13.24 -39.48
N ASP A 793 -11.21 14.54 -39.56
CA ASP A 793 -10.32 15.59 -40.07
C ASP A 793 -9.60 16.39 -38.97
N SER A 794 -9.70 15.96 -37.70
CA SER A 794 -9.06 16.65 -36.58
C SER A 794 -7.53 16.69 -36.74
N ARG A 795 -6.94 17.84 -36.36
CA ARG A 795 -5.49 18.03 -36.29
C ARG A 795 -4.88 17.56 -34.97
N ASN A 796 -5.71 17.19 -34.00
CA ASN A 796 -5.29 16.65 -32.71
C ASN A 796 -5.47 15.13 -32.72
N VAL A 797 -4.47 14.39 -32.25
CA VAL A 797 -4.51 12.92 -32.32
C VAL A 797 -4.30 12.28 -30.96
N VAL A 798 -5.04 11.21 -30.69
CA VAL A 798 -4.74 10.29 -29.59
C VAL A 798 -4.36 8.93 -30.18
N SER A 799 -3.16 8.47 -29.86
CA SER A 799 -2.61 7.22 -30.38
C SER A 799 -2.01 6.33 -29.27
N PHE A 800 -2.43 5.07 -29.31
CA PHE A 800 -1.93 3.88 -28.63
C PHE A 800 -1.21 2.93 -29.62
N GLU A 801 -1.27 3.20 -30.93
CA GLU A 801 -0.70 2.39 -32.01
C GLU A 801 0.82 2.14 -31.84
N PHE A 802 1.53 3.07 -31.18
CA PHE A 802 2.97 3.00 -30.89
C PHE A 802 3.32 2.27 -29.59
N VAL A 803 2.31 1.85 -28.84
CA VAL A 803 2.51 0.91 -27.75
C VAL A 803 2.99 -0.42 -28.32
N ASN A 804 2.60 -0.80 -29.56
CA ASN A 804 2.77 -2.17 -30.01
C ASN A 804 3.63 -2.37 -31.28
N ILE A 805 3.63 -1.52 -32.33
CA ILE A 805 4.06 -2.06 -33.65
C ILE A 805 4.85 -1.11 -34.59
N SER A 806 4.88 0.22 -34.41
CA SER A 806 5.47 1.11 -35.43
C SER A 806 6.89 1.61 -35.12
N GLN A 807 7.77 1.54 -36.14
CA GLN A 807 9.12 2.11 -36.12
C GLN A 807 9.17 3.57 -36.60
N ASP A 808 8.14 4.09 -37.28
CA ASP A 808 8.20 5.39 -37.95
C ASP A 808 7.21 6.42 -37.37
N PHE A 809 7.76 7.38 -36.61
CA PHE A 809 7.03 8.50 -36.01
C PHE A 809 6.76 9.64 -37.00
N SER A 810 7.44 9.63 -38.16
CA SER A 810 7.33 10.73 -39.12
C SER A 810 5.93 10.84 -39.72
N SER A 811 5.21 9.73 -39.87
CA SER A 811 3.83 9.69 -40.37
C SER A 811 2.82 10.34 -39.43
N LEU A 812 2.95 10.09 -38.12
CA LEU A 812 2.14 10.72 -37.07
C LEU A 812 2.41 12.22 -37.03
N VAL A 813 3.69 12.60 -36.97
CA VAL A 813 4.07 14.01 -36.91
C VAL A 813 3.71 14.74 -38.19
N LYS A 814 3.80 14.13 -39.37
CA LYS A 814 3.49 14.81 -40.64
C LYS A 814 2.05 15.30 -40.70
N ASN A 815 1.11 14.50 -40.20
CA ASN A 815 -0.32 14.72 -40.41
C ASN A 815 -1.04 15.49 -39.27
N PHE A 816 -0.45 15.56 -38.08
CA PHE A 816 -1.08 16.16 -36.89
C PHE A 816 -0.26 17.33 -36.33
N GLU A 817 -0.92 18.28 -35.66
CA GLU A 817 -0.30 19.47 -35.07
C GLU A 817 -0.04 19.30 -33.58
N SER A 818 -0.95 18.63 -32.87
CA SER A 818 -0.77 18.27 -31.47
C SER A 818 -1.28 16.85 -31.23
N GLY A 819 -0.82 16.20 -30.18
CA GLY A 819 -1.29 14.87 -29.89
C GLY A 819 -0.82 14.29 -28.58
N VAL A 820 -1.46 13.17 -28.25
CA VAL A 820 -1.17 12.34 -27.10
C VAL A 820 -0.72 10.99 -27.59
N LEU A 821 0.49 10.63 -27.18
CA LEU A 821 1.11 9.35 -27.51
C LEU A 821 1.26 8.51 -26.24
N PHE A 822 0.60 7.37 -26.22
CA PHE A 822 0.84 6.34 -25.20
C PHE A 822 1.95 5.40 -25.68
N TYR A 823 2.84 5.02 -24.77
CA TYR A 823 3.95 4.12 -25.06
C TYR A 823 4.31 3.26 -23.85
N PHE A 824 4.96 2.13 -24.11
CA PHE A 824 5.35 1.15 -23.10
C PHE A 824 6.84 1.28 -22.76
N VAL A 825 7.18 1.29 -21.46
CA VAL A 825 8.57 1.26 -20.97
C VAL A 825 8.79 -0.04 -20.20
N PRO A 826 9.57 -0.99 -20.75
CA PRO A 826 9.73 -2.32 -20.16
C PRO A 826 10.41 -2.30 -18.79
N GLU A 827 9.94 -3.16 -17.88
CA GLU A 827 10.60 -3.43 -16.59
C GLU A 827 11.35 -4.77 -16.65
N PHE A 828 12.62 -4.74 -17.07
CA PHE A 828 13.45 -5.95 -17.23
C PHE A 828 13.69 -6.75 -15.95
N GLY A 829 13.36 -6.21 -14.77
CA GLY A 829 13.41 -6.95 -13.50
C GLY A 829 12.15 -7.77 -13.19
N ASN A 830 11.07 -7.59 -13.95
CA ASN A 830 9.79 -8.25 -13.74
C ASN A 830 9.58 -9.34 -14.80
N HIS A 831 9.56 -10.61 -14.39
CA HIS A 831 9.42 -11.75 -15.32
C HIS A 831 8.02 -11.93 -15.90
N ASP A 832 7.01 -11.27 -15.32
CA ASP A 832 5.64 -11.25 -15.83
C ASP A 832 5.38 -10.08 -16.80
N ASP A 833 6.41 -9.27 -17.09
CA ASP A 833 6.33 -8.14 -18.01
C ASP A 833 6.19 -8.57 -19.48
N LEU A 834 5.40 -7.84 -20.27
CA LEU A 834 5.12 -8.12 -21.68
C LEU A 834 6.37 -8.18 -22.56
N VAL A 835 7.46 -7.50 -22.19
CA VAL A 835 8.73 -7.54 -22.92
C VAL A 835 9.31 -8.96 -23.06
N TRP A 836 8.95 -9.85 -22.13
CA TRP A 836 9.35 -11.26 -22.17
C TRP A 836 8.52 -12.07 -23.17
N HIS A 837 7.28 -11.66 -23.43
CA HIS A 837 6.32 -12.36 -24.27
C HIS A 837 6.31 -11.86 -25.73
N TYR A 838 6.69 -10.60 -25.97
CA TYR A 838 6.57 -9.94 -27.28
C TYR A 838 7.92 -9.38 -27.77
N PRO A 839 8.51 -9.94 -28.84
CA PRO A 839 9.79 -9.47 -29.40
C PRO A 839 9.76 -8.01 -29.90
N ILE A 840 8.58 -7.49 -30.23
CA ILE A 840 8.35 -6.11 -30.70
C ILE A 840 8.75 -5.05 -29.64
N PHE A 841 8.64 -5.34 -28.34
CA PHE A 841 9.05 -4.42 -27.27
C PHE A 841 10.57 -4.32 -27.11
N ARG A 842 11.34 -5.14 -27.82
CA ARG A 842 12.81 -5.17 -27.73
C ARG A 842 13.50 -4.10 -28.60
N PHE A 843 12.74 -3.36 -29.41
CA PHE A 843 13.16 -2.09 -30.01
C PHE A 843 12.83 -0.96 -29.03
N ILE A 844 13.55 -0.95 -27.91
CA ILE A 844 13.23 -0.18 -26.71
C ILE A 844 13.28 1.32 -27.01
N ARG A 845 12.21 2.05 -26.68
CA ARG A 845 12.20 3.52 -26.60
C ARG A 845 12.01 3.96 -25.17
N THR A 846 13.12 4.30 -24.52
CA THR A 846 13.14 5.07 -23.28
C THR A 846 12.49 6.44 -23.51
N LYS A 847 12.07 7.08 -22.42
CA LYS A 847 11.63 8.48 -22.44
C LYS A 847 12.58 9.38 -23.25
N LYS A 848 13.89 9.24 -23.04
CA LYS A 848 14.94 10.01 -23.72
C LYS A 848 14.95 9.78 -25.24
N GLN A 849 14.70 8.55 -25.69
CA GLN A 849 14.64 8.23 -27.12
C GLN A 849 13.38 8.82 -27.76
N ILE A 850 12.22 8.75 -27.09
CA ILE A 850 10.98 9.39 -27.55
C ILE A 850 11.19 10.91 -27.70
N GLU A 851 11.76 11.56 -26.68
CA GLU A 851 12.06 12.99 -26.72
C GLU A 851 13.01 13.36 -27.86
N SER A 852 14.08 12.58 -28.05
CA SER A 852 15.07 12.79 -29.12
C SER A 852 14.44 12.67 -30.51
N GLU A 853 13.49 11.77 -30.68
CA GLU A 853 12.87 11.51 -31.97
C GLU A 853 11.79 12.52 -32.34
N LEU A 854 10.96 12.91 -31.38
CA LEU A 854 10.02 14.03 -31.54
C LEU A 854 10.78 15.32 -31.87
N LYS A 855 11.89 15.58 -31.17
CA LYS A 855 12.76 16.74 -31.45
C LYS A 855 13.37 16.68 -32.86
N ARG A 856 13.80 15.51 -33.32
CA ARG A 856 14.32 15.31 -34.70
C ARG A 856 13.25 15.62 -35.76
N LEU A 857 11.98 15.36 -35.44
CA LEU A 857 10.84 15.63 -36.31
C LEU A 857 10.30 17.07 -36.20
N GLY A 858 10.97 17.94 -35.44
CA GLY A 858 10.58 19.34 -35.29
C GLY A 858 9.39 19.58 -34.36
N VAL A 859 9.11 18.64 -33.45
CA VAL A 859 7.98 18.70 -32.50
C VAL A 859 8.50 18.91 -31.09
N LYS A 860 7.83 19.77 -30.34
CA LYS A 860 8.10 20.01 -28.93
C LYS A 860 7.31 19.04 -28.05
N THR A 861 8.00 18.46 -27.08
CA THR A 861 7.34 17.72 -25.99
C THR A 861 6.78 18.71 -24.96
N VAL A 862 5.50 18.59 -24.65
CA VAL A 862 4.79 19.44 -23.68
C VAL A 862 4.88 18.84 -22.29
N LYS A 863 4.50 17.56 -22.14
CA LYS A 863 4.42 16.91 -20.82
C LYS A 863 4.49 15.39 -20.92
N HIS A 864 5.12 14.77 -19.91
CA HIS A 864 5.20 13.31 -19.78
C HIS A 864 4.38 12.81 -18.58
N TYR A 865 3.80 11.62 -18.74
CA TYR A 865 3.07 10.93 -17.68
C TYR A 865 3.70 9.58 -17.36
N MET A 866 3.78 9.30 -16.06
CA MET A 866 3.90 7.95 -15.53
C MET A 866 2.50 7.47 -15.14
N LEU A 867 2.10 6.36 -15.75
CA LEU A 867 0.76 5.77 -15.64
C LEU A 867 0.87 4.43 -14.91
N THR A 868 -0.19 3.62 -14.95
CA THR A 868 -0.21 2.33 -14.26
C THR A 868 0.84 1.37 -14.84
N GLY A 869 1.69 0.83 -13.96
CA GLY A 869 2.75 -0.12 -14.34
C GLY A 869 3.77 0.46 -15.35
N PRO A 870 4.15 -0.29 -16.40
CA PRO A 870 5.12 0.14 -17.41
C PRO A 870 4.56 1.15 -18.43
N LEU A 871 3.28 1.53 -18.35
CA LEU A 871 2.65 2.46 -19.28
C LEU A 871 3.11 3.90 -19.06
N ARG A 872 3.38 4.61 -20.15
CA ARG A 872 3.73 6.04 -20.18
C ARG A 872 2.90 6.76 -21.23
N ALA A 873 2.83 8.08 -21.10
CA ALA A 873 2.30 8.93 -22.15
C ALA A 873 3.11 10.21 -22.33
N VAL A 874 3.00 10.82 -23.50
CA VAL A 874 3.58 12.12 -23.81
C VAL A 874 2.56 12.97 -24.58
N ILE A 875 2.40 14.22 -24.16
CA ILE A 875 1.71 15.27 -24.90
C ILE A 875 2.77 15.98 -25.74
N TYR A 876 2.51 16.14 -27.03
CA TYR A 876 3.41 16.80 -27.97
C TYR A 876 2.66 17.80 -28.84
N GLU A 877 3.38 18.83 -29.30
CA GLU A 877 2.89 19.92 -30.14
C GLU A 877 3.98 20.33 -31.14
N LYS A 878 3.61 20.64 -32.38
CA LYS A 878 4.53 21.17 -33.40
C LYS A 878 5.04 22.56 -33.07
#